data_AF-A0A1R3G5E8-F1
#
_entry.id   AF-A0A1R3G5E8-F1
#
_cell.length_a   1.000
_cell.length_b   1.000
_cell.length_c   1.000
_cell.angle_alpha   90.00
_cell.angle_beta   90.00
_cell.angle_gamma   90.00
#
_symmetry.space_group_name_H-M   'P 1'
#
loop_
_entity.id
_entity.type
_entity.pdbx_description
1 polymer ?
#
loop_
_entity_poly.entity_id
_entity_poly.type
_entity_poly.pdbx_seq_one_letter_code
_entity_poly.pdbx_strand_id
1 'polypeptide(L)'
;MDRLLSPPTPLQFLRDFVSQNKPCIISNAISHWPALSLWLNPSYLSTVLSSSLVSLHLTPHGNADALVPHPLHPSSLCFVSAHVQPTPFPQALDLICQPPDHLVAYLQQQNDCFRTEYGELESDCDDHIPWASDALGCLPEAVNLWIGNHLSETSFHKDHYENLYAVVSGEKHFLLLPPTDVHRMYIREYPAARYSYSEESEEFCLELEEPQRYVPWCSVNPYPPAGTEKQERSKFPLYFNGPKPFEVTVKAGEILYLPSMWFHYVRQSPGEGGCTIAVNYWYDMQFDIKYAYFNFLQSLPYPSTDSPKMPESECEVSGSHASPNHESAAKDVEFHITPEPNKLQIQLPLRIPKQSSKPTPTPTPSPAPPPPATSPIPKTPSSSATISDVLRLMDSLSLPIPPDIYASLIKECTLTRHSRTALHLHSHIKKSHIKPSLPLLNRLLLMHVACGHLDIARHLFDQMLPRDFNSWAIMIVACVHAGEFEQAIDYFVLMKRHNVMLKFPAWIIVCLLKSCVLVKNMELGKQLHGQLLKLGVSNDLSLSGSLIDFYGHFKCLDDANFVFSQLSRHNTVTWTAKMVNSCREDQFNKVFEDFNEMGRRGIRKNGFTLSSVLKACARMDDNGMSGRQVHANAIKLGFESDVFVQCGLIHLYGKCGMVRDAEKAFELVGDKRNVACWNALLVGYVHNQLCVKAIKLLYRMKEAGIKVEESLVKDVRIACARRNMTDKLF
;
A
#
# COMPACT_ATOMS: atom_id res chain seq x y z
N MET A 1 8.69 21.79 5.30
CA MET A 1 9.85 21.02 4.86
C MET A 1 11.10 21.78 5.25
N ASP A 2 12.13 21.12 5.75
CA ASP A 2 13.33 21.80 6.22
C ASP A 2 14.30 21.98 5.04
N ARG A 3 15.01 23.11 5.03
CA ARG A 3 16.10 23.40 4.09
C ARG A 3 17.37 23.65 4.89
N LEU A 4 18.32 22.73 4.78
CA LEU A 4 19.64 22.81 5.40
C LEU A 4 20.56 23.63 4.50
N LEU A 5 21.34 24.54 5.08
CA LEU A 5 22.29 25.38 4.34
C LEU A 5 23.59 24.64 3.99
N SER A 6 23.85 23.51 4.62
CA SER A 6 25.04 22.67 4.43
C SER A 6 24.75 21.20 4.74
N PRO A 7 25.60 20.27 4.29
CA PRO A 7 25.50 18.85 4.64
C PRO A 7 25.39 18.60 6.15
N PRO A 8 24.44 17.75 6.59
CA PRO A 8 24.35 17.32 7.98
C PRO A 8 25.46 16.31 8.32
N THR A 9 25.74 16.15 9.62
CA THR A 9 26.50 14.96 10.07
C THR A 9 25.68 13.69 9.87
N PRO A 10 26.31 12.49 9.72
CA PRO A 10 25.57 11.23 9.56
C PRO A 10 24.53 10.98 10.66
N LEU A 11 24.90 11.26 11.92
CA LEU A 11 24.00 11.08 13.06
C LEU A 11 22.80 12.04 13.04
N GLN A 12 23.01 13.30 12.65
CA GLN A 12 21.92 14.26 12.48
C GLN A 12 21.00 13.84 11.34
N PHE A 13 21.57 13.42 10.21
CA PHE A 13 20.80 12.96 9.06
C PHE A 13 19.91 11.75 9.42
N LEU A 14 20.50 10.75 10.07
CA LEU A 14 19.80 9.56 10.52
C LEU A 14 18.69 9.89 11.53
N ARG A 15 18.98 10.71 12.55
CA ARG A 15 18.06 11.01 13.66
C ARG A 15 16.91 11.92 13.23
N ASP A 16 17.19 12.95 12.46
CA ASP A 16 16.25 14.05 12.22
C ASP A 16 15.43 13.85 10.95
N PHE A 17 15.96 13.11 9.97
CA PHE A 17 15.30 12.92 8.67
C PHE A 17 14.97 11.45 8.38
N VAL A 18 15.98 10.58 8.36
CA VAL A 18 15.77 9.17 7.99
C VAL A 18 14.84 8.45 8.97
N SER A 19 15.14 8.52 10.28
CA SER A 19 14.35 7.87 11.33
C SER A 19 12.93 8.42 11.45
N GLN A 20 12.73 9.67 11.01
CA GLN A 20 11.42 10.33 11.03
C GLN A 20 10.65 10.19 9.71
N ASN A 21 11.26 9.59 8.68
CA ASN A 21 10.72 9.53 7.31
C ASN A 21 10.30 10.94 6.83
N LYS A 22 11.17 11.93 7.08
CA LYS A 22 10.91 13.35 6.82
C LYS A 22 11.80 13.85 5.68
N PRO A 23 11.22 14.40 4.59
CA PRO A 23 11.99 14.93 3.48
C PRO A 23 12.66 16.26 3.86
N CYS A 24 13.82 16.52 3.29
CA CYS A 24 14.53 17.79 3.43
C CYS A 24 15.34 18.14 2.19
N ILE A 25 15.64 19.44 2.06
CA ILE A 25 16.55 19.93 1.03
C ILE A 25 17.88 20.26 1.70
N ILE A 26 18.98 19.88 1.09
CA ILE A 26 20.34 20.18 1.53
C ILE A 26 21.00 21.03 0.45
N SER A 27 21.18 22.31 0.75
CA SER A 27 21.93 23.23 -0.10
C SER A 27 23.44 23.01 0.10
N ASN A 28 24.24 23.37 -0.91
CA ASN A 28 25.70 23.26 -0.89
C ASN A 28 26.23 21.84 -0.61
N ALA A 29 25.46 20.81 -0.98
CA ALA A 29 25.85 19.42 -0.74
C ALA A 29 26.78 18.85 -1.80
N ILE A 30 26.73 19.42 -3.01
CA ILE A 30 27.47 18.97 -4.19
C ILE A 30 28.29 20.11 -4.80
N SER A 31 28.59 21.16 -4.03
CA SER A 31 29.30 22.35 -4.55
C SER A 31 30.73 22.04 -5.02
N HIS A 32 31.29 20.91 -4.63
CA HIS A 32 32.60 20.42 -5.08
C HIS A 32 32.55 19.63 -6.38
N TRP A 33 31.37 19.27 -6.90
CA TRP A 33 31.24 18.47 -8.12
C TRP A 33 31.63 19.27 -9.37
N PRO A 34 32.60 18.79 -10.18
CA PRO A 34 32.88 19.36 -11.49
C PRO A 34 31.63 19.46 -12.38
N ALA A 35 30.70 18.51 -12.25
CA ALA A 35 29.44 18.45 -12.98
C ALA A 35 28.65 19.76 -12.99
N LEU A 36 28.63 20.52 -11.88
CA LEU A 36 27.90 21.80 -11.78
C LEU A 36 28.40 22.87 -12.74
N SER A 37 29.63 22.72 -13.25
CA SER A 37 30.23 23.62 -14.24
C SER A 37 30.30 22.98 -15.62
N LEU A 38 30.72 21.72 -15.70
CA LEU A 38 31.00 21.03 -16.96
C LEU A 38 29.71 20.65 -17.71
N TRP A 39 28.68 20.19 -17.00
CA TRP A 39 27.45 19.68 -17.62
C TRP A 39 26.51 20.78 -18.09
N LEU A 40 26.79 22.05 -17.74
CA LEU A 40 26.10 23.22 -18.30
C LEU A 40 26.43 23.42 -19.79
N ASN A 41 27.54 22.85 -20.27
CA ASN A 41 27.96 22.92 -21.66
C ASN A 41 27.55 21.62 -22.40
N PRO A 42 26.53 21.64 -23.27
CA PRO A 42 26.12 20.46 -24.04
C PRO A 42 27.26 19.85 -24.86
N SER A 43 28.20 20.67 -25.37
CA SER A 43 29.34 20.18 -26.14
C SER A 43 30.31 19.33 -25.30
N TYR A 44 30.44 19.60 -24.00
CA TYR A 44 31.25 18.77 -23.11
C TYR A 44 30.65 17.36 -23.01
N LEU A 45 29.36 17.29 -22.65
CA LEU A 45 28.64 16.02 -22.52
C LEU A 45 28.66 15.22 -23.84
N SER A 46 28.38 15.87 -24.97
CA SER A 46 28.43 15.23 -26.29
C SER A 46 29.82 14.75 -26.69
N THR A 47 30.89 15.38 -26.19
CA THR A 47 32.27 14.96 -26.47
C THR A 47 32.64 13.74 -25.61
N VAL A 48 32.42 13.83 -24.30
CA VAL A 48 32.78 12.77 -23.34
C VAL A 48 31.98 11.49 -23.62
N LEU A 49 30.68 11.61 -23.89
CA LEU A 49 29.80 10.49 -24.18
C LEU A 49 29.61 10.22 -25.68
N SER A 50 30.53 10.70 -26.54
CA SER A 50 30.41 10.60 -28.01
C SER A 50 30.27 9.17 -28.53
N SER A 51 30.82 8.19 -27.81
CA SER A 51 30.76 6.76 -28.14
C SER A 51 29.70 5.97 -27.38
N SER A 52 29.00 6.60 -26.44
CA SER A 52 28.03 5.94 -25.55
C SER A 52 26.67 5.81 -26.21
N LEU A 53 26.12 4.59 -26.20
CA LEU A 53 24.72 4.33 -26.52
C LEU A 53 23.90 4.42 -25.23
N VAL A 54 22.85 5.22 -25.26
CA VAL A 54 21.97 5.46 -24.12
C VAL A 54 20.54 5.06 -24.43
N SER A 55 19.79 4.70 -23.39
CA SER A 55 18.39 4.34 -23.51
C SER A 55 17.55 5.61 -23.64
N LEU A 56 17.22 6.01 -24.87
CA LEU A 56 16.38 7.16 -25.17
C LEU A 56 14.90 6.80 -25.03
N HIS A 57 14.19 7.53 -24.16
CA HIS A 57 12.75 7.35 -23.94
C HIS A 57 11.97 8.39 -24.75
N LEU A 58 10.97 7.94 -25.50
CA LEU A 58 10.11 8.77 -26.36
C LEU A 58 8.64 8.61 -25.96
N THR A 59 7.93 9.74 -25.90
CA THR A 59 6.49 9.79 -25.63
C THR A 59 5.82 10.87 -26.48
N PRO A 60 4.50 10.78 -26.75
CA PRO A 60 3.80 11.80 -27.54
C PRO A 60 3.63 13.13 -26.79
N HIS A 61 3.56 13.11 -25.46
CA HIS A 61 3.16 14.28 -24.65
C HIS A 61 4.03 14.51 -23.41
N GLY A 62 5.16 13.80 -23.29
CA GLY A 62 6.09 13.95 -22.16
C GLY A 62 5.68 13.27 -20.87
N ASN A 63 4.50 12.63 -20.83
CA ASN A 63 4.05 11.86 -19.65
C ASN A 63 4.82 10.53 -19.55
N ALA A 64 5.77 10.48 -18.62
CA ALA A 64 6.47 9.27 -18.22
C ALA A 64 5.64 8.46 -17.21
N ASP A 65 5.56 7.14 -17.41
CA ASP A 65 4.87 6.18 -16.53
C ASP A 65 3.49 6.71 -16.08
N ALA A 66 2.55 6.74 -17.01
CA ALA A 66 1.29 7.47 -16.84
C ALA A 66 0.06 6.62 -17.18
N LEU A 67 -1.13 7.17 -16.88
CA LEU A 67 -2.39 6.56 -17.25
C LEU A 67 -2.94 7.20 -18.52
N VAL A 68 -3.28 6.37 -19.50
CA VAL A 68 -3.86 6.80 -20.78
C VAL A 68 -5.09 5.95 -21.14
N PRO A 69 -5.99 6.45 -22.01
CA PRO A 69 -7.14 5.68 -22.47
C PRO A 69 -6.70 4.33 -23.07
N HIS A 70 -7.42 3.26 -22.72
CA HIS A 70 -7.14 1.92 -23.24
C HIS A 70 -7.40 1.87 -24.75
N PRO A 71 -6.51 1.26 -25.56
CA PRO A 71 -6.59 1.34 -27.02
C PRO A 71 -7.86 0.69 -27.59
N LEU A 72 -8.35 -0.39 -26.96
CA LEU A 72 -9.57 -1.10 -27.39
C LEU A 72 -10.86 -0.62 -26.66
N HIS A 73 -10.71 0.08 -25.53
CA HIS A 73 -11.83 0.45 -24.65
C HIS A 73 -11.61 1.84 -24.06
N PRO A 74 -11.81 2.92 -24.85
CA PRO A 74 -11.40 4.28 -24.45
C PRO A 74 -12.06 4.83 -23.18
N SER A 75 -13.15 4.20 -22.71
CA SER A 75 -13.81 4.49 -21.43
C SER A 75 -13.03 3.98 -20.21
N SER A 76 -12.02 3.14 -20.42
CA SER A 76 -11.12 2.58 -19.41
C SER A 76 -9.69 3.09 -19.60
N LEU A 77 -8.84 2.90 -18.60
CA LEU A 77 -7.44 3.37 -18.61
C LEU A 77 -6.47 2.18 -18.57
N CYS A 78 -5.28 2.39 -19.12
CA CYS A 78 -4.13 1.50 -18.99
C CYS A 78 -2.91 2.29 -18.49
N PHE A 79 -1.97 1.59 -17.86
CA PHE A 79 -0.67 2.14 -17.50
C PHE A 79 0.26 2.03 -18.69
N VAL A 80 0.90 3.12 -19.10
CA VAL A 80 1.79 3.13 -20.26
C VAL A 80 3.22 3.51 -19.88
N SER A 81 4.19 2.74 -20.37
CA SER A 81 5.61 3.09 -20.38
C SER A 81 6.03 3.70 -21.73
N ALA A 82 7.12 4.47 -21.74
CA ALA A 82 7.66 5.09 -22.95
C ALA A 82 8.10 4.06 -24.01
N HIS A 83 8.21 4.52 -25.26
CA HIS A 83 9.04 3.84 -26.26
C HIS A 83 10.49 4.03 -25.84
N VAL A 84 11.31 2.99 -25.94
CA VAL A 84 12.71 3.03 -25.53
C VAL A 84 13.55 2.47 -26.65
N GLN A 85 14.55 3.24 -27.09
CA GLN A 85 15.50 2.82 -28.11
C GLN A 85 16.93 3.21 -27.73
N PRO A 86 17.93 2.35 -28.03
CA PRO A 86 19.33 2.74 -27.91
C PRO A 86 19.64 3.86 -28.91
N THR A 87 20.28 4.93 -28.46
CA THR A 87 20.62 6.09 -29.30
C THR A 87 21.99 6.64 -28.90
N PRO A 88 22.86 7.05 -29.84
CA PRO A 88 24.08 7.76 -29.51
C PRO A 88 23.80 8.99 -28.65
N PHE A 89 24.51 9.16 -27.54
CA PHE A 89 24.23 10.23 -26.58
C PHE A 89 24.14 11.64 -27.21
N PRO A 90 25.01 12.06 -28.14
CA PRO A 90 24.88 13.38 -28.76
C PRO A 90 23.52 13.59 -29.46
N GLN A 91 23.04 12.57 -30.17
CA GLN A 91 21.74 12.63 -30.86
C GLN A 91 20.57 12.66 -29.87
N ALA A 92 20.66 11.88 -28.79
CA ALA A 92 19.68 11.90 -27.71
C ALA A 92 19.62 13.28 -27.04
N LEU A 93 20.77 13.91 -26.76
CA LEU A 93 20.84 15.23 -26.14
C LEU A 93 20.25 16.32 -27.05
N ASP A 94 20.54 16.27 -28.35
CA ASP A 94 19.98 17.20 -29.32
C ASP A 94 18.45 17.12 -29.36
N LEU A 95 17.88 15.91 -29.39
CA LEU A 95 16.43 15.69 -29.34
C LEU A 95 15.78 16.19 -28.05
N ILE A 96 16.48 16.13 -26.92
CA ILE A 96 15.96 16.60 -25.63
C ILE A 96 15.98 18.14 -25.55
N CYS A 97 17.08 18.74 -26.00
CA CYS A 97 17.26 20.19 -25.97
C CYS A 97 16.45 20.91 -27.06
N GLN A 98 16.20 20.24 -28.20
CA GLN A 98 15.46 20.75 -29.35
C GLN A 98 14.41 19.72 -29.79
N PRO A 99 13.37 19.48 -28.97
CA PRO A 99 12.35 18.50 -29.30
C PRO A 99 11.48 18.98 -30.47
N PRO A 100 11.12 18.12 -31.44
CA PRO A 100 10.14 18.46 -32.45
C PRO A 100 8.71 18.43 -31.84
N ASP A 101 7.74 19.03 -32.51
CA ASP A 101 6.40 19.27 -31.95
C ASP A 101 5.59 17.98 -31.67
N HIS A 102 5.94 16.86 -32.31
CA HIS A 102 5.18 15.61 -32.27
C HIS A 102 5.70 14.56 -31.28
N LEU A 103 6.84 14.81 -30.62
CA LEU A 103 7.38 13.89 -29.62
C LEU A 103 8.11 14.63 -28.49
N VAL A 104 8.22 13.96 -27.35
CA VAL A 104 9.01 14.40 -26.20
C VAL A 104 10.02 13.31 -25.86
N ALA A 105 11.29 13.69 -25.89
CA ALA A 105 12.43 12.84 -25.56
C ALA A 105 12.96 13.14 -24.15
N TYR A 106 13.43 12.10 -23.45
CA TYR A 106 14.14 12.21 -22.18
C TYR A 106 14.99 10.96 -21.91
N LEU A 107 15.93 11.06 -20.98
CA LEU A 107 16.78 9.96 -20.48
C LEU A 107 16.45 9.73 -19.01
N GLN A 108 15.94 8.54 -18.70
CA GLN A 108 15.47 8.20 -17.36
C GLN A 108 15.62 6.71 -17.01
N GLN A 109 16.53 6.01 -17.69
CA GLN A 109 16.68 4.58 -17.47
C GLN A 109 16.96 4.30 -16.00
N GLN A 110 16.16 3.43 -15.40
CA GLN A 110 16.31 3.04 -13.99
C GLN A 110 17.26 1.84 -13.88
N ASN A 111 17.70 1.58 -12.65
CA ASN A 111 18.57 0.48 -12.24
C ASN A 111 20.05 0.68 -12.62
N ASP A 112 20.64 1.72 -12.03
CA ASP A 112 22.08 1.97 -12.04
C ASP A 112 22.63 2.47 -13.39
N CYS A 113 21.78 3.17 -14.15
CA CYS A 113 22.14 3.62 -15.50
C CYS A 113 23.36 4.55 -15.52
N PHE A 114 23.63 5.29 -14.44
CA PHE A 114 24.80 6.17 -14.36
C PHE A 114 26.09 5.39 -14.62
N ARG A 115 26.23 4.24 -13.95
CA ARG A 115 27.43 3.41 -14.07
C ARG A 115 27.46 2.59 -15.37
N THR A 116 26.30 2.20 -15.90
CA THR A 116 26.24 1.35 -17.09
C THR A 116 26.24 2.10 -18.42
N GLU A 117 25.59 3.27 -18.48
CA GLU A 117 25.43 4.06 -19.71
C GLU A 117 26.27 5.35 -19.71
N TYR A 118 26.62 5.88 -18.53
CA TYR A 118 27.27 7.18 -18.37
C TYR A 118 28.61 7.11 -17.60
N GLY A 119 29.25 5.94 -17.57
CA GLY A 119 30.46 5.69 -16.75
C GLY A 119 31.64 6.64 -17.04
N GLU A 120 31.75 7.18 -18.26
CA GLU A 120 32.76 8.18 -18.62
C GLU A 120 32.61 9.51 -17.83
N LEU A 121 31.46 9.74 -17.18
CA LEU A 121 31.21 10.89 -16.32
C LEU A 121 31.49 10.61 -14.82
N GLU A 122 32.03 9.44 -14.46
CA GLU A 122 32.27 9.04 -13.06
C GLU A 122 33.18 10.04 -12.31
N SER A 123 34.11 10.71 -13.01
CA SER A 123 34.98 11.71 -12.38
C SER A 123 34.29 13.04 -12.03
N ASP A 124 33.08 13.27 -12.53
CA ASP A 124 32.42 14.57 -12.45
C ASP A 124 31.50 14.72 -11.22
N CYS A 125 31.17 13.61 -10.56
CA CYS A 125 30.33 13.56 -9.37
C CYS A 125 30.76 12.42 -8.45
N ASP A 126 30.34 12.46 -7.19
CA ASP A 126 30.72 11.39 -6.25
C ASP A 126 29.99 10.09 -6.58
N ASP A 127 30.65 8.95 -6.39
CA ASP A 127 30.09 7.60 -6.55
C ASP A 127 29.01 7.27 -5.50
N HIS A 128 29.10 7.92 -4.34
CA HIS A 128 28.10 7.92 -3.28
C HIS A 128 28.14 9.24 -2.46
N ILE A 129 27.13 9.49 -1.62
CA ILE A 129 27.08 10.68 -0.75
C ILE A 129 27.58 10.30 0.65
N PRO A 130 28.81 10.69 1.08
CA PRO A 130 29.46 10.07 2.24
C PRO A 130 28.66 10.14 3.54
N TRP A 131 28.15 11.33 3.89
CA TRP A 131 27.39 11.52 5.12
C TRP A 131 26.06 10.74 5.13
N ALA A 132 25.50 10.45 3.97
CA ALA A 132 24.28 9.66 3.84
C ALA A 132 24.56 8.17 3.91
N SER A 133 25.61 7.70 3.21
CA SER A 133 26.04 6.30 3.25
C SER A 133 26.45 5.89 4.65
N ASP A 134 27.16 6.75 5.39
CA ASP A 134 27.50 6.54 6.79
C ASP A 134 26.26 6.46 7.69
N ALA A 135 25.26 7.31 7.42
CA ALA A 135 24.02 7.35 8.19
C ALA A 135 23.14 6.11 7.95
N LEU A 136 23.07 5.65 6.69
CA LEU A 136 22.29 4.49 6.27
C LEU A 136 23.04 3.17 6.51
N GLY A 137 24.37 3.22 6.67
CA GLY A 137 25.23 2.07 6.89
C GLY A 137 25.44 1.22 5.64
N CYS A 138 25.18 1.77 4.46
CA CYS A 138 25.37 1.11 3.16
C CYS A 138 25.67 2.13 2.05
N LEU A 139 26.27 1.62 0.97
CA LEU A 139 26.43 2.36 -0.30
C LEU A 139 25.13 2.28 -1.12
N PRO A 140 24.91 3.22 -2.06
CA PRO A 140 23.71 3.21 -2.91
C PRO A 140 23.74 2.01 -3.86
N GLU A 141 22.67 1.22 -3.85
CA GLU A 141 22.47 0.08 -4.75
C GLU A 141 22.33 0.50 -6.22
N ALA A 142 21.84 1.72 -6.49
CA ALA A 142 21.75 2.25 -7.84
C ALA A 142 21.98 3.77 -7.86
N VAL A 143 22.72 4.23 -8.86
CA VAL A 143 22.89 5.64 -9.20
C VAL A 143 22.33 5.84 -10.61
N ASN A 144 21.34 6.72 -10.75
CA ASN A 144 20.74 6.97 -12.07
C ASN A 144 20.94 8.43 -12.48
N LEU A 145 21.01 8.63 -13.79
CA LEU A 145 21.06 9.94 -14.42
C LEU A 145 19.70 10.25 -15.04
N TRP A 146 19.20 11.45 -14.81
CA TRP A 146 17.98 11.97 -15.40
C TRP A 146 18.30 13.19 -16.23
N ILE A 147 17.97 13.14 -17.53
CA ILE A 147 18.10 14.28 -18.44
C ILE A 147 16.76 14.46 -19.15
N GLY A 148 16.18 15.65 -19.06
CA GLY A 148 14.93 15.96 -19.77
C GLY A 148 14.71 17.46 -19.91
N ASN A 149 13.52 17.86 -20.31
CA ASN A 149 13.16 19.26 -20.51
C ASN A 149 11.83 19.60 -19.82
N HIS A 150 11.29 20.80 -20.06
CA HIS A 150 10.04 21.25 -19.44
C HIS A 150 8.78 20.50 -19.90
N LEU A 151 8.86 19.70 -20.96
CA LEU A 151 7.75 18.92 -21.50
C LEU A 151 7.63 17.55 -20.82
N SER A 152 8.74 17.00 -20.30
CA SER A 152 8.73 15.69 -19.65
C SER A 152 8.32 15.79 -18.18
N GLU A 153 7.26 15.09 -17.81
CA GLU A 153 6.70 15.02 -16.46
C GLU A 153 6.56 13.57 -16.00
N THR A 154 6.73 13.34 -14.70
CA THR A 154 6.51 12.01 -14.09
C THR A 154 5.26 12.05 -13.23
N SER A 155 4.32 11.15 -13.54
CA SER A 155 3.04 11.07 -12.84
C SER A 155 3.20 10.68 -11.37
N PHE A 156 2.13 10.78 -10.57
CA PHE A 156 2.22 10.46 -9.14
C PHE A 156 2.58 8.98 -8.93
N HIS A 157 3.73 8.77 -8.29
CA HIS A 157 4.18 7.43 -7.91
C HIS A 157 4.94 7.50 -6.59
N LYS A 158 5.42 6.37 -6.11
CA LYS A 158 6.28 6.29 -4.94
C LYS A 158 7.45 5.37 -5.20
N ASP A 159 8.60 5.75 -4.70
CA ASP A 159 9.78 4.88 -4.69
C ASP A 159 9.78 4.02 -3.43
N HIS A 160 10.41 2.85 -3.54
CA HIS A 160 10.68 1.99 -2.39
C HIS A 160 12.07 2.22 -1.78
N TYR A 161 12.79 3.23 -2.28
CA TYR A 161 14.18 3.54 -1.96
C TYR A 161 14.27 4.80 -1.11
N GLU A 162 15.26 4.89 -0.21
CA GLU A 162 15.69 6.20 0.27
C GLU A 162 16.42 6.88 -0.89
N ASN A 163 15.95 8.06 -1.28
CA ASN A 163 16.37 8.71 -2.52
C ASN A 163 17.05 10.04 -2.19
N LEU A 164 18.30 10.19 -2.60
CA LEU A 164 19.00 11.48 -2.60
C LEU A 164 19.06 12.00 -4.03
N TYR A 165 18.25 13.01 -4.29
CA TYR A 165 18.02 13.58 -5.61
C TYR A 165 18.83 14.87 -5.78
N ALA A 166 20.00 14.76 -6.40
CA ALA A 166 20.94 15.86 -6.64
C ALA A 166 20.64 16.54 -7.98
N VAL A 167 20.25 17.82 -7.96
CA VAL A 167 20.00 18.58 -9.21
C VAL A 167 21.29 19.28 -9.62
N VAL A 168 21.75 19.02 -10.84
CA VAL A 168 23.00 19.57 -11.39
C VAL A 168 22.72 20.75 -12.32
N SER A 169 21.69 20.66 -13.16
CA SER A 169 21.28 21.72 -14.08
C SER A 169 19.76 21.90 -14.08
N GLY A 170 19.30 23.15 -14.16
CA GLY A 170 17.89 23.51 -14.12
C GLY A 170 17.27 23.41 -12.72
N GLU A 171 15.96 23.19 -12.69
CA GLU A 171 15.18 23.01 -11.46
C GLU A 171 14.22 21.83 -11.60
N LYS A 172 14.00 21.11 -10.49
CA LYS A 172 12.91 20.11 -10.39
C LYS A 172 11.87 20.55 -9.36
N HIS A 173 10.62 20.37 -9.74
CA HIS A 173 9.45 20.75 -8.96
C HIS A 173 8.68 19.49 -8.55
N PHE A 174 8.67 19.22 -7.25
CA PHE A 174 8.01 18.07 -6.66
C PHE A 174 6.71 18.49 -5.98
N LEU A 175 5.64 17.72 -6.19
CA LEU A 175 4.53 17.64 -5.25
C LEU A 175 4.73 16.42 -4.38
N LEU A 176 4.85 16.59 -3.07
CA LEU A 176 5.10 15.50 -2.13
C LEU A 176 3.88 15.23 -1.25
N LEU A 177 3.48 13.97 -1.13
CA LEU A 177 2.55 13.51 -0.09
C LEU A 177 3.20 12.43 0.77
N PRO A 178 2.99 12.49 2.11
CA PRO A 178 3.51 11.48 3.00
C PRO A 178 2.84 10.12 2.74
N PRO A 179 3.51 9.00 3.04
CA PRO A 179 2.93 7.67 2.81
C PRO A 179 1.64 7.41 3.61
N THR A 180 1.42 8.13 4.72
CA THR A 180 0.19 8.07 5.53
C THR A 180 -1.06 8.51 4.75
N ASP A 181 -0.86 9.25 3.65
CA ASP A 181 -1.92 9.78 2.80
C ASP A 181 -2.23 8.87 1.61
N VAL A 182 -1.70 7.63 1.58
CA VAL A 182 -1.93 6.64 0.49
C VAL A 182 -3.41 6.46 0.12
N HIS A 183 -4.31 6.53 1.10
CA HIS A 183 -5.75 6.41 0.90
C HIS A 183 -6.35 7.51 0.00
N ARG A 184 -5.60 8.59 -0.24
CA ARG A 184 -5.98 9.71 -1.12
C ARG A 184 -5.49 9.53 -2.55
N MET A 185 -4.65 8.53 -2.82
CA MET A 185 -3.98 8.34 -4.12
C MET A 185 -4.72 7.41 -5.07
N TYR A 186 -5.82 6.79 -4.63
CA TYR A 186 -6.67 5.94 -5.48
C TYR A 186 -5.86 4.91 -6.28
N ILE A 187 -5.01 4.13 -5.61
CA ILE A 187 -4.19 3.14 -6.30
C ILE A 187 -5.10 2.02 -6.83
N ARG A 188 -4.99 1.71 -8.12
CA ARG A 188 -5.75 0.66 -8.80
C ARG A 188 -4.84 -0.15 -9.71
N GLU A 189 -5.26 -1.36 -10.01
CA GLU A 189 -4.60 -2.21 -11.00
C GLU A 189 -5.00 -1.77 -12.41
N TYR A 190 -4.00 -1.48 -13.24
CA TYR A 190 -4.18 -1.10 -14.64
C TYR A 190 -3.44 -2.06 -15.56
N PRO A 191 -4.01 -2.46 -16.71
CA PRO A 191 -3.27 -3.24 -17.68
C PRO A 191 -2.06 -2.45 -18.17
N ALA A 192 -0.92 -3.12 -18.28
CA ALA A 192 0.33 -2.53 -18.75
C ALA A 192 0.36 -2.44 -20.27
N ALA A 193 0.83 -1.31 -20.77
CA ALA A 193 1.05 -1.00 -22.17
C ALA A 193 2.39 -0.28 -22.34
N ARG A 194 2.84 -0.22 -23.58
CA ARG A 194 4.04 0.49 -23.99
C ARG A 194 3.77 1.28 -25.26
N TYR A 195 4.35 2.47 -25.34
CA TYR A 195 4.41 3.22 -26.59
C TYR A 195 5.39 2.57 -27.57
N SER A 196 5.00 2.52 -28.83
CA SER A 196 5.81 2.07 -29.97
C SER A 196 5.86 3.22 -30.97
N TYR A 197 7.05 3.72 -31.27
CA TYR A 197 7.25 4.86 -32.18
C TYR A 197 7.77 4.38 -33.54
N SER A 198 7.14 4.86 -34.62
CA SER A 198 7.54 4.60 -35.99
C SER A 198 8.23 5.82 -36.59
N GLU A 199 9.51 5.72 -36.90
CA GLU A 199 10.28 6.81 -37.52
C GLU A 199 9.80 7.12 -38.96
N GLU A 200 9.22 6.14 -39.67
CA GLU A 200 8.74 6.34 -41.05
C GLU A 200 7.44 7.14 -41.12
N SER A 201 6.55 6.95 -40.14
CA SER A 201 5.24 7.61 -40.09
C SER A 201 5.18 8.76 -39.09
N GLU A 202 6.20 8.92 -38.24
CA GLU A 202 6.24 9.88 -37.12
C GLU A 202 5.06 9.73 -36.15
N GLU A 203 4.51 8.52 -36.03
CA GLU A 203 3.33 8.22 -35.22
C GLU A 203 3.65 7.29 -34.04
N PHE A 204 2.92 7.49 -32.94
CA PHE A 204 2.93 6.60 -31.79
C PHE A 204 1.76 5.62 -31.83
N CYS A 205 2.07 4.34 -31.63
CA CYS A 205 1.10 3.28 -31.37
C CYS A 205 1.17 2.88 -29.89
N LEU A 206 0.03 2.47 -29.34
CA LEU A 206 -0.08 1.97 -27.97
C LEU A 206 -0.28 0.46 -27.98
N GLU A 207 0.71 -0.27 -27.48
CA GLU A 207 0.73 -1.74 -27.50
C GLU A 207 0.54 -2.28 -26.08
N LEU A 208 -0.43 -3.17 -25.88
CA LEU A 208 -0.62 -3.86 -24.60
C LEU A 208 0.45 -4.94 -24.41
N GLU A 209 0.93 -5.12 -23.18
CA GLU A 209 1.87 -6.19 -22.87
C GLU A 209 1.19 -7.56 -23.00
N GLU A 210 1.87 -8.51 -23.66
CA GLU A 210 1.44 -9.91 -23.79
C GLU A 210 2.51 -10.85 -23.19
N PRO A 211 2.19 -11.65 -22.15
CA PRO A 211 0.89 -11.78 -21.51
C PRO A 211 0.49 -10.56 -20.68
N GLN A 212 -0.83 -10.31 -20.58
CA GLN A 212 -1.38 -9.15 -19.88
C GLN A 212 -0.90 -9.07 -18.42
N ARG A 213 -0.09 -8.05 -18.11
CA ARG A 213 0.38 -7.69 -16.78
C ARG A 213 -0.43 -6.53 -16.24
N TYR A 214 -0.70 -6.51 -14.93
CA TYR A 214 -1.35 -5.40 -14.25
C TYR A 214 -0.35 -4.65 -13.35
N VAL A 215 -0.48 -3.32 -13.33
CA VAL A 215 0.38 -2.41 -12.58
C VAL A 215 -0.49 -1.62 -11.58
N PRO A 216 -0.18 -1.67 -10.27
CA PRO A 216 -0.81 -0.80 -9.29
C PRO A 216 -0.29 0.63 -9.47
N TRP A 217 -1.15 1.54 -9.89
CA TRP A 217 -0.76 2.94 -10.15
C TRP A 217 -1.74 3.96 -9.57
N CYS A 218 -1.24 5.17 -9.32
CA CYS A 218 -2.06 6.29 -8.84
C CYS A 218 -2.99 6.79 -9.95
N SER A 219 -4.30 6.86 -9.66
CA SER A 219 -5.26 7.43 -10.63
C SER A 219 -5.26 8.96 -10.71
N VAL A 220 -4.64 9.63 -9.74
CA VAL A 220 -4.83 11.08 -9.54
C VAL A 220 -3.87 11.86 -10.41
N ASN A 221 -4.43 12.75 -11.25
CA ASN A 221 -3.65 13.81 -11.89
C ASN A 221 -3.76 15.12 -11.07
N PRO A 222 -2.66 15.65 -10.50
CA PRO A 222 -2.67 16.92 -9.75
C PRO A 222 -2.98 18.14 -10.62
N TYR A 223 -2.67 18.05 -11.91
CA TYR A 223 -2.79 19.13 -12.89
C TYR A 223 -3.73 18.67 -14.02
N PRO A 224 -5.03 18.51 -13.73
CA PRO A 224 -5.99 18.07 -14.73
C PRO A 224 -6.06 19.09 -15.89
N PRO A 225 -6.26 18.63 -17.14
CA PRO A 225 -6.40 19.53 -18.29
C PRO A 225 -7.47 20.60 -18.07
N ALA A 226 -7.24 21.79 -18.63
CA ALA A 226 -8.16 22.91 -18.50
C ALA A 226 -9.59 22.51 -18.94
N GLY A 227 -10.58 22.80 -18.11
CA GLY A 227 -11.98 22.43 -18.34
C GLY A 227 -12.42 21.06 -17.78
N THR A 228 -11.48 20.22 -17.33
CA THR A 228 -11.78 18.92 -16.69
C THR A 228 -11.69 18.95 -15.17
N GLU A 229 -11.34 20.08 -14.57
CA GLU A 229 -11.00 20.18 -13.13
C GLU A 229 -12.16 19.77 -12.23
N LYS A 230 -13.39 20.14 -12.61
CA LYS A 230 -14.60 19.76 -11.85
C LYS A 230 -14.85 18.26 -11.90
N GLN A 231 -14.61 17.63 -13.06
CA GLN A 231 -14.77 16.19 -13.25
C GLN A 231 -13.70 15.43 -12.46
N GLU A 232 -12.45 15.84 -12.55
CA GLU A 232 -11.32 15.23 -11.82
C GLU A 232 -11.46 15.40 -10.31
N ARG A 233 -11.90 16.58 -9.84
CA ARG A 233 -12.25 16.81 -8.43
C ARG A 233 -13.39 15.92 -7.95
N SER A 234 -14.36 15.63 -8.82
CA SER A 234 -15.47 14.72 -8.52
C SER A 234 -15.05 13.25 -8.50
N LYS A 235 -14.10 12.84 -9.36
CA LYS A 235 -13.56 11.47 -9.38
C LYS A 235 -12.65 11.20 -8.18
N PHE A 236 -11.85 12.19 -7.77
CA PHE A 236 -10.81 12.02 -6.74
C PHE A 236 -10.97 12.98 -5.54
N PRO A 237 -12.14 13.01 -4.87
CA PRO A 237 -12.44 13.99 -3.83
C PRO A 237 -11.53 13.88 -2.59
N LEU A 238 -10.99 12.70 -2.26
CA LEU A 238 -10.08 12.52 -1.12
C LEU A 238 -8.75 13.24 -1.34
N TYR A 239 -8.28 13.30 -2.59
CA TYR A 239 -7.09 14.06 -2.96
C TYR A 239 -7.40 15.55 -2.93
N PHE A 240 -8.32 16.00 -3.78
CA PHE A 240 -8.56 17.43 -4.04
C PHE A 240 -9.20 18.20 -2.87
N ASN A 241 -9.89 17.51 -1.97
CA ASN A 241 -10.46 18.10 -0.75
C ASN A 241 -9.63 17.76 0.51
N GLY A 242 -8.52 17.04 0.36
CA GLY A 242 -7.59 16.74 1.45
C GLY A 242 -6.57 17.86 1.69
N PRO A 243 -5.66 17.70 2.67
CA PRO A 243 -4.53 18.59 2.85
C PRO A 243 -3.72 18.77 1.56
N LYS A 244 -3.32 20.01 1.26
CA LYS A 244 -2.51 20.26 0.06
C LYS A 244 -1.17 19.48 0.14
N PRO A 245 -0.69 18.92 -0.99
CA PRO A 245 0.65 18.36 -1.06
C PRO A 245 1.71 19.43 -0.73
N PHE A 246 2.90 18.99 -0.32
CA PHE A 246 4.03 19.90 -0.18
C PHE A 246 4.60 20.20 -1.57
N GLU A 247 4.61 21.48 -1.94
CA GLU A 247 5.28 21.96 -3.15
C GLU A 247 6.74 22.26 -2.83
N VAL A 248 7.65 21.69 -3.63
CA VAL A 248 9.08 21.72 -3.38
C VAL A 248 9.83 21.96 -4.67
N THR A 249 10.64 23.02 -4.71
CA THR A 249 11.59 23.25 -5.80
C THR A 249 13.01 22.97 -5.32
N VAL A 250 13.70 22.11 -6.06
CA VAL A 250 15.10 21.74 -5.87
C VAL A 250 15.89 22.35 -7.01
N LYS A 251 16.87 23.19 -6.68
CA LYS A 251 17.67 23.94 -7.64
C LYS A 251 19.01 23.26 -7.92
N ALA A 252 19.64 23.62 -9.03
CA ALA A 252 21.03 23.26 -9.29
C ALA A 252 21.93 23.52 -8.07
N GLY A 253 22.73 22.52 -7.68
CA GLY A 253 23.59 22.55 -6.49
C GLY A 253 22.94 22.04 -5.20
N GLU A 254 21.66 21.69 -5.23
CA GLU A 254 20.92 21.18 -4.07
C GLU A 254 20.63 19.68 -4.19
N ILE A 255 20.55 19.02 -3.03
CA ILE A 255 20.05 17.65 -2.89
C ILE A 255 18.69 17.68 -2.19
N LEU A 256 17.71 16.98 -2.76
CA LEU A 256 16.50 16.58 -2.04
C LEU A 256 16.71 15.19 -1.45
N TYR A 257 16.65 15.08 -0.13
CA TYR A 257 16.38 13.78 0.50
C TYR A 257 14.86 13.52 0.42
N LEU A 258 14.48 12.58 -0.44
CA LEU A 258 13.13 12.07 -0.60
C LEU A 258 13.05 10.70 0.10
N PRO A 259 12.38 10.60 1.26
CA PRO A 259 12.30 9.35 1.97
C PRO A 259 11.50 8.32 1.20
N SER A 260 11.83 7.06 1.43
CA SER A 260 11.09 5.92 0.89
C SER A 260 9.58 6.03 1.13
N MET A 261 8.80 5.55 0.15
CA MET A 261 7.33 5.48 0.12
C MET A 261 6.59 6.81 0.00
N TRP A 262 7.29 7.95 -0.08
CA TRP A 262 6.66 9.24 -0.34
C TRP A 262 6.10 9.29 -1.76
N PHE A 263 4.83 9.66 -1.86
CA PHE A 263 4.22 9.90 -3.15
C PHE A 263 4.73 11.21 -3.71
N HIS A 264 5.14 11.19 -4.96
CA HIS A 264 5.68 12.36 -5.61
C HIS A 264 5.25 12.46 -7.08
N TYR A 265 4.99 13.69 -7.50
CA TYR A 265 4.79 14.09 -8.89
C TYR A 265 5.91 15.06 -9.25
N VAL A 266 6.52 14.90 -10.42
CA VAL A 266 7.72 15.66 -10.79
C VAL A 266 7.52 16.40 -12.10
N ARG A 267 7.77 17.71 -12.07
CA ARG A 267 7.96 18.56 -13.23
C ARG A 267 9.34 19.19 -13.18
N GLN A 268 9.77 19.81 -14.26
CA GLN A 268 11.09 20.42 -14.30
C GLN A 268 11.15 21.63 -15.21
N SER A 269 12.14 22.47 -14.96
CA SER A 269 12.43 23.68 -15.73
C SER A 269 13.89 23.63 -16.16
N PRO A 270 14.20 23.67 -17.48
CA PRO A 270 15.56 23.54 -17.98
C PRO A 270 16.43 24.72 -17.55
N GLY A 271 17.73 24.45 -17.39
CA GLY A 271 18.76 25.47 -17.20
C GLY A 271 19.16 26.15 -18.51
N GLU A 272 20.24 26.93 -18.48
CA GLU A 272 20.77 27.65 -19.66
C GLU A 272 21.14 26.70 -20.81
N GLY A 273 21.50 25.46 -20.52
CA GLY A 273 21.82 24.42 -21.51
C GLY A 273 20.61 23.75 -22.18
N GLY A 274 19.38 24.23 -21.97
CA GLY A 274 18.17 23.71 -22.64
C GLY A 274 17.59 22.42 -22.05
N CYS A 275 18.26 21.82 -21.06
CA CYS A 275 17.79 20.63 -20.36
C CYS A 275 17.90 20.78 -18.83
N THR A 276 17.22 19.89 -18.11
CA THR A 276 17.36 19.65 -16.66
C THR A 276 18.16 18.37 -16.47
N ILE A 277 19.19 18.41 -15.63
CA ILE A 277 20.04 17.24 -15.33
C ILE A 277 20.05 17.00 -13.83
N ALA A 278 19.83 15.74 -13.43
CA ALA A 278 19.91 15.34 -12.04
C ALA A 278 20.45 13.92 -11.88
N VAL A 279 21.11 13.68 -10.74
CA VAL A 279 21.62 12.38 -10.33
C VAL A 279 20.85 11.93 -9.09
N ASN A 280 20.31 10.72 -9.09
CA ASN A 280 19.64 10.15 -7.92
C ASN A 280 20.40 8.95 -7.38
N TYR A 281 20.67 8.96 -6.08
CA TYR A 281 21.26 7.85 -5.35
C TYR A 281 20.13 7.10 -4.63
N TRP A 282 19.88 5.87 -5.09
CA TRP A 282 18.91 4.97 -4.49
C TRP A 282 19.60 4.04 -3.50
N TYR A 283 19.19 4.16 -2.24
CA TYR A 283 19.56 3.25 -1.18
C TYR A 283 18.36 2.32 -0.93
N ASP A 284 18.53 1.04 -1.24
CA ASP A 284 17.51 0.00 -1.12
C ASP A 284 17.16 -0.27 0.34
N MET A 285 15.91 0.02 0.66
CA MET A 285 15.28 -0.26 1.94
C MET A 285 14.40 -1.50 1.92
N GLN A 286 14.44 -2.32 0.86
CA GLN A 286 13.66 -3.55 0.88
C GLN A 286 14.03 -4.33 2.14
N PHE A 287 13.04 -4.43 3.03
CA PHE A 287 13.05 -5.10 4.34
C PHE A 287 13.46 -4.26 5.57
N ASP A 288 13.41 -2.93 5.49
CA ASP A 288 13.26 -2.08 6.67
C ASP A 288 11.81 -2.12 7.21
N ILE A 289 11.65 -1.97 8.52
CA ILE A 289 10.35 -1.96 9.20
C ILE A 289 9.39 -0.87 8.71
N LYS A 290 9.87 0.23 8.12
CA LYS A 290 9.02 1.20 7.41
C LYS A 290 8.25 0.52 6.28
N TYR A 291 8.91 -0.33 5.48
CA TYR A 291 8.27 -1.07 4.39
C TYR A 291 7.20 -2.05 4.93
N ALA A 292 7.51 -2.78 6.00
CA ALA A 292 6.54 -3.66 6.66
C ALA A 292 5.35 -2.88 7.25
N TYR A 293 5.59 -1.71 7.85
CA TYR A 293 4.55 -0.82 8.37
C TYR A 293 3.69 -0.22 7.26
N PHE A 294 4.27 0.21 6.14
CA PHE A 294 3.50 0.78 5.04
C PHE A 294 2.70 -0.28 4.29
N ASN A 295 3.25 -1.48 4.11
CA ASN A 295 2.47 -2.63 3.66
C ASN A 295 1.37 -2.99 4.67
N PHE A 296 1.65 -2.89 5.97
CA PHE A 296 0.62 -3.02 6.99
C PHE A 296 -0.47 -1.94 6.83
N LEU A 297 -0.12 -0.65 6.70
CA LEU A 297 -1.07 0.43 6.47
C LEU A 297 -1.90 0.23 5.20
N GLN A 298 -1.30 -0.28 4.13
CA GLN A 298 -2.01 -0.63 2.89
C GLN A 298 -2.91 -1.86 3.07
N SER A 299 -2.51 -2.81 3.90
CA SER A 299 -3.30 -4.01 4.24
C SER A 299 -4.41 -3.74 5.25
N LEU A 300 -4.32 -2.63 6.00
CA LEU A 300 -5.40 -2.19 6.85
C LEU A 300 -6.57 -1.85 5.94
N PRO A 301 -7.76 -2.43 6.16
CA PRO A 301 -8.93 -2.09 5.37
C PRO A 301 -9.25 -0.61 5.61
N TYR A 302 -8.81 0.23 4.69
CA TYR A 302 -9.46 1.51 4.49
C TYR A 302 -10.83 1.17 3.90
N PRO A 303 -11.94 1.69 4.42
CA PRO A 303 -13.22 1.52 3.76
C PRO A 303 -13.12 2.24 2.42
N SER A 304 -12.75 1.51 1.37
CA SER A 304 -12.91 1.94 0.00
C SER A 304 -14.41 2.07 -0.21
N THR A 305 -14.86 3.31 -0.44
CA THR A 305 -16.01 3.53 -1.29
C THR A 305 -15.77 2.72 -2.56
N ASP A 306 -16.59 1.70 -2.81
CA ASP A 306 -16.57 1.04 -4.09
C ASP A 306 -16.66 2.12 -5.17
N SER A 307 -15.63 2.22 -5.99
CA SER A 307 -15.74 2.93 -7.25
C SER A 307 -16.96 2.37 -7.99
N PRO A 308 -17.86 3.20 -8.52
CA PRO A 308 -18.96 2.70 -9.33
C PRO A 308 -18.36 1.92 -10.49
N LYS A 309 -18.71 0.63 -10.61
CA LYS A 309 -18.57 -0.08 -11.88
C LYS A 309 -19.38 0.74 -12.90
N MET A 310 -18.71 1.23 -13.93
CA MET A 310 -19.39 1.79 -15.09
C MET A 310 -20.27 0.68 -15.69
N PRO A 311 -21.54 0.94 -16.03
CA PRO A 311 -22.32 -0.01 -16.81
C PRO A 311 -21.67 -0.15 -18.19
N GLU A 312 -21.35 -1.37 -18.59
CA GLU A 312 -21.16 -1.72 -19.99
C GLU A 312 -22.52 -1.53 -20.68
N SER A 313 -22.66 -0.46 -21.47
CA SER A 313 -23.77 -0.32 -22.39
C SER A 313 -23.35 -0.86 -23.75
N GLU A 314 -23.77 -2.09 -24.06
CA GLU A 314 -23.91 -2.55 -25.42
C GLU A 314 -24.92 -1.63 -26.14
N CYS A 315 -24.44 -0.81 -27.07
CA CYS A 315 -25.27 -0.12 -28.04
C CYS A 315 -25.01 -0.75 -29.41
N GLU A 316 -25.75 -1.80 -29.73
CA GLU A 316 -26.02 -2.15 -31.12
C GLU A 316 -27.07 -1.18 -31.69
N VAL A 317 -26.74 -0.64 -32.86
CA VAL A 317 -27.56 0.25 -33.67
C VAL A 317 -28.49 -0.60 -34.55
N SER A 318 -29.81 -0.41 -34.46
CA SER A 318 -30.68 -0.41 -35.65
C SER A 318 -32.02 0.27 -35.32
N GLY A 319 -32.54 1.05 -36.27
CA GLY A 319 -33.63 1.99 -36.05
C GLY A 319 -35.03 1.49 -36.37
N SER A 320 -35.97 2.42 -36.12
CA SER A 320 -37.31 2.59 -36.73
C SER A 320 -38.52 1.82 -36.17
N HIS A 321 -39.43 2.64 -35.62
CA HIS A 321 -40.90 2.59 -35.65
C HIS A 321 -41.71 1.41 -35.08
N ALA A 322 -42.64 1.82 -34.21
CA ALA A 322 -44.01 1.34 -33.96
C ALA A 322 -44.26 0.24 -32.89
N SER A 323 -45.01 0.65 -31.86
CA SER A 323 -45.82 -0.20 -30.97
C SER A 323 -47.09 -0.71 -31.70
N PRO A 324 -48.03 -1.49 -31.10
CA PRO A 324 -48.02 -2.15 -29.77
C PRO A 324 -48.53 -3.63 -29.79
N ASN A 325 -48.41 -4.34 -28.65
CA ASN A 325 -49.38 -5.28 -28.03
C ASN A 325 -48.88 -6.65 -27.52
N HIS A 326 -49.44 -6.99 -26.35
CA HIS A 326 -49.80 -8.30 -25.78
C HIS A 326 -48.75 -9.34 -25.28
N GLU A 327 -48.83 -9.56 -23.97
CA GLU A 327 -49.00 -10.84 -23.24
C GLU A 327 -48.12 -12.09 -23.50
N SER A 328 -47.48 -12.49 -22.40
CA SER A 328 -47.45 -13.84 -21.81
C SER A 328 -46.31 -14.82 -22.13
N ALA A 329 -45.92 -15.49 -21.05
CA ALA A 329 -45.42 -16.87 -20.94
C ALA A 329 -43.97 -17.20 -21.36
N ALA A 330 -43.14 -17.33 -20.32
CA ALA A 330 -42.32 -18.51 -19.98
C ALA A 330 -41.74 -19.37 -21.12
N LYS A 331 -40.41 -19.57 -21.07
CA LYS A 331 -39.80 -20.91 -21.06
C LYS A 331 -38.31 -20.88 -20.67
N ASP A 332 -38.00 -21.78 -19.76
CA ASP A 332 -36.68 -22.19 -19.29
C ASP A 332 -35.78 -22.69 -20.42
N VAL A 333 -34.48 -22.40 -20.31
CA VAL A 333 -33.41 -23.36 -20.66
C VAL A 333 -32.28 -23.21 -19.63
N GLU A 334 -32.19 -24.19 -18.74
CA GLU A 334 -31.03 -24.45 -17.88
C GLU A 334 -29.80 -24.81 -18.72
N PHE A 335 -28.64 -24.24 -18.38
CA PHE A 335 -27.38 -24.98 -18.48
C PHE A 335 -26.70 -24.98 -17.12
N HIS A 336 -26.68 -26.18 -16.53
CA HIS A 336 -25.90 -26.55 -15.36
C HIS A 336 -24.40 -26.43 -15.64
N ILE A 337 -23.71 -25.58 -14.88
CA ILE A 337 -22.32 -25.83 -14.50
C ILE A 337 -22.23 -25.63 -12.98
N THR A 338 -22.03 -26.73 -12.27
CA THR A 338 -21.66 -26.77 -10.87
C THR A 338 -20.21 -26.31 -10.68
N PRO A 339 -19.95 -25.46 -9.68
CA PRO A 339 -18.73 -25.58 -8.90
C PRO A 339 -19.04 -25.77 -7.42
N GLU A 340 -18.40 -26.79 -6.84
CA GLU A 340 -18.31 -27.01 -5.40
C GLU A 340 -17.82 -25.76 -4.64
N PRO A 341 -18.16 -25.62 -3.34
CA PRO A 341 -18.08 -24.36 -2.63
C PRO A 341 -16.65 -23.95 -2.28
N ASN A 342 -16.21 -22.85 -2.88
CA ASN A 342 -15.05 -22.08 -2.46
C ASN A 342 -15.19 -21.66 -0.99
N LYS A 343 -14.31 -22.19 -0.15
CA LYS A 343 -13.96 -21.61 1.14
C LYS A 343 -13.35 -20.22 0.88
N LEU A 344 -14.13 -19.16 1.11
CA LEU A 344 -13.65 -17.78 1.15
C LEU A 344 -12.55 -17.63 2.21
N GLN A 345 -11.30 -17.72 1.75
CA GLN A 345 -10.10 -17.39 2.49
C GLN A 345 -9.69 -15.98 2.10
N ILE A 346 -9.79 -15.06 3.06
CA ILE A 346 -9.29 -13.70 2.97
C ILE A 346 -7.76 -13.78 2.73
N GLN A 347 -7.30 -13.35 1.56
CA GLN A 347 -5.90 -13.33 1.16
C GLN A 347 -5.27 -11.95 1.45
N LEU A 348 -4.27 -11.95 2.34
CA LEU A 348 -3.24 -10.93 2.54
C LEU A 348 -1.90 -11.69 2.65
N PRO A 349 -0.74 -11.10 2.27
CA PRO A 349 0.44 -11.89 1.91
C PRO A 349 1.20 -12.58 3.06
N LEU A 350 0.71 -12.57 4.30
CA LEU A 350 1.30 -13.35 5.40
C LEU A 350 0.33 -14.46 5.81
N ARG A 351 0.51 -15.67 5.26
CA ARG A 351 -0.24 -16.84 5.70
C ARG A 351 0.66 -17.99 6.12
N ILE A 352 0.52 -18.39 7.37
CA ILE A 352 1.13 -19.59 7.97
C ILE A 352 0.30 -20.82 7.54
N PRO A 353 0.88 -21.85 6.92
CA PRO A 353 0.15 -23.09 6.61
C PRO A 353 -0.10 -23.91 7.89
N LYS A 354 -1.35 -24.33 8.10
CA LYS A 354 -1.68 -25.39 9.07
C LYS A 354 -1.24 -26.74 8.47
N GLN A 355 -0.44 -27.50 9.23
CA GLN A 355 -0.05 -28.86 8.88
C GLN A 355 -1.28 -29.80 8.86
N SER A 356 -1.53 -30.49 7.75
CA SER A 356 -2.43 -31.64 7.69
C SER A 356 -1.64 -32.92 7.53
N SER A 357 -2.05 -33.94 8.28
CA SER A 357 -1.48 -35.29 8.39
C SER A 357 -1.38 -36.05 7.05
N LYS A 358 -0.31 -36.85 6.95
CA LYS A 358 0.08 -37.76 5.86
C LYS A 358 -1.04 -38.73 5.41
N PRO A 359 -0.98 -39.21 4.16
CA PRO A 359 -1.27 -40.60 3.86
C PRO A 359 -0.06 -41.34 3.23
N THR A 360 -0.03 -42.64 3.47
CA THR A 360 0.94 -43.67 3.07
C THR A 360 0.85 -44.04 1.57
N PRO A 361 1.91 -44.60 0.93
CA PRO A 361 1.92 -44.91 -0.50
C PRO A 361 1.66 -46.39 -0.81
N THR A 362 1.16 -46.69 -2.01
CA THR A 362 1.20 -48.02 -2.63
C THR A 362 1.47 -47.91 -4.14
N PRO A 363 2.04 -48.96 -4.78
CA PRO A 363 3.04 -48.81 -5.84
C PRO A 363 2.51 -48.99 -7.28
N THR A 364 3.33 -48.52 -8.22
CA THR A 364 3.30 -48.65 -9.69
C THR A 364 3.28 -50.09 -10.22
N PRO A 365 2.94 -50.30 -11.50
CA PRO A 365 4.01 -50.62 -12.47
C PRO A 365 3.86 -50.01 -13.89
N SER A 366 5.00 -49.86 -14.56
CA SER A 366 5.22 -49.57 -16.00
C SER A 366 5.91 -50.81 -16.65
N PRO A 367 6.30 -50.86 -17.95
CA PRO A 367 5.81 -50.23 -19.21
C PRO A 367 5.83 -51.22 -20.43
N ALA A 368 5.50 -50.78 -21.66
CA ALA A 368 6.06 -51.34 -22.91
C ALA A 368 6.01 -50.35 -24.11
N PRO A 369 6.94 -50.38 -25.11
CA PRO A 369 7.22 -49.30 -26.08
C PRO A 369 6.97 -49.70 -27.58
N PRO A 370 7.51 -49.00 -28.62
CA PRO A 370 6.88 -48.01 -29.52
C PRO A 370 6.76 -48.50 -31.01
N PRO A 371 6.46 -47.64 -32.03
CA PRO A 371 7.50 -47.21 -33.00
C PRO A 371 7.22 -45.79 -33.63
N PRO A 372 7.90 -45.29 -34.70
CA PRO A 372 8.82 -44.15 -34.57
C PRO A 372 8.58 -42.94 -35.52
N ALA A 373 9.40 -41.90 -35.27
CA ALA A 373 9.86 -40.84 -36.17
C ALA A 373 8.93 -39.64 -36.45
N THR A 374 9.27 -38.50 -35.87
CA THR A 374 10.07 -37.45 -36.55
C THR A 374 10.37 -36.34 -35.55
N SER A 375 11.64 -35.93 -35.49
CA SER A 375 12.14 -34.88 -34.61
C SER A 375 11.83 -33.48 -35.15
N PRO A 376 11.35 -32.57 -34.29
CA PRO A 376 11.72 -31.16 -34.41
C PRO A 376 12.49 -30.72 -33.16
N ILE A 377 13.70 -30.22 -33.44
CA ILE A 377 14.51 -29.23 -32.72
C ILE A 377 13.89 -28.75 -31.38
N PRO A 378 14.55 -28.96 -30.22
CA PRO A 378 14.04 -28.41 -28.96
C PRO A 378 14.09 -26.89 -29.01
N LYS A 379 12.92 -26.27 -28.92
CA LYS A 379 12.75 -24.88 -28.47
C LYS A 379 13.43 -24.77 -27.11
N THR A 380 14.45 -23.94 -27.00
CA THR A 380 15.02 -23.55 -25.71
C THR A 380 13.93 -22.89 -24.89
N PRO A 381 13.52 -23.44 -23.73
CA PRO A 381 12.72 -22.69 -22.78
C PRO A 381 13.64 -21.60 -22.21
N SER A 382 13.17 -20.35 -22.15
CA SER A 382 13.80 -19.33 -21.30
C SER A 382 13.65 -19.79 -19.84
N SER A 383 14.60 -20.61 -19.36
CA SER A 383 14.64 -20.97 -17.95
C SER A 383 15.05 -19.73 -17.17
N SER A 384 14.10 -19.08 -16.49
CA SER A 384 14.46 -18.15 -15.42
C SER A 384 15.28 -18.95 -14.40
N ALA A 385 16.57 -18.66 -14.27
CA ALA A 385 17.44 -19.36 -13.34
C ALA A 385 16.87 -19.24 -11.91
N THR A 386 16.70 -20.37 -11.21
CA THR A 386 16.18 -20.34 -9.84
C THR A 386 17.29 -19.93 -8.88
N ILE A 387 16.95 -19.39 -7.71
CA ILE A 387 17.94 -19.10 -6.64
C ILE A 387 18.77 -20.35 -6.31
N SER A 388 18.18 -21.54 -6.41
CA SER A 388 18.91 -22.81 -6.20
C SER A 388 19.96 -23.04 -7.29
N ASP A 389 19.71 -22.64 -8.53
CA ASP A 389 20.69 -22.73 -9.62
C ASP A 389 21.82 -21.72 -9.43
N VAL A 390 21.49 -20.50 -8.98
CA VAL A 390 22.49 -19.47 -8.63
C VAL A 390 23.40 -19.96 -7.51
N LEU A 391 22.84 -20.54 -6.43
CA LEU A 391 23.64 -21.09 -5.33
C LEU A 391 24.55 -22.25 -5.79
N ARG A 392 24.07 -23.15 -6.66
CA ARG A 392 24.92 -24.22 -7.22
C ARG A 392 26.04 -23.66 -8.08
N LEU A 393 25.75 -22.62 -8.86
CA LEU A 393 26.77 -21.94 -9.67
C LEU A 393 27.84 -21.32 -8.76
N MET A 394 27.42 -20.64 -7.69
CA MET A 394 28.31 -20.05 -6.68
C MET A 394 29.21 -21.10 -6.03
N ASP A 395 28.66 -22.24 -5.60
CA ASP A 395 29.42 -23.37 -5.09
C ASP A 395 30.43 -23.90 -6.13
N SER A 396 30.04 -23.98 -7.41
CA SER A 396 30.88 -24.54 -8.48
C SER A 396 32.05 -23.63 -8.88
N LEU A 397 31.86 -22.31 -8.82
CA LEU A 397 32.86 -21.34 -9.29
C LEU A 397 33.97 -21.08 -8.26
N SER A 398 33.76 -21.42 -6.98
CA SER A 398 34.75 -21.24 -5.90
C SER A 398 35.34 -19.81 -5.81
N LEU A 399 34.61 -18.81 -6.30
CA LEU A 399 35.01 -17.41 -6.24
C LEU A 399 34.59 -16.78 -4.90
N PRO A 400 35.34 -15.79 -4.39
CA PRO A 400 34.88 -15.00 -3.26
C PRO A 400 33.60 -14.25 -3.66
N ILE A 401 32.49 -14.56 -2.98
CA ILE A 401 31.18 -14.00 -3.28
C ILE A 401 31.03 -12.67 -2.53
N PRO A 402 30.73 -11.56 -3.22
CA PRO A 402 30.44 -10.29 -2.58
C PRO A 402 29.15 -10.31 -1.71
N PRO A 403 29.11 -9.63 -0.55
CA PRO A 403 27.93 -9.60 0.34
C PRO A 403 26.63 -9.08 -0.30
N ASP A 404 26.72 -8.22 -1.31
CA ASP A 404 25.63 -7.65 -2.11
C ASP A 404 24.88 -8.70 -2.93
N ILE A 405 25.57 -9.73 -3.43
CA ILE A 405 24.92 -10.89 -4.09
C ILE A 405 24.03 -11.60 -3.09
N TYR A 406 24.52 -11.87 -1.87
CA TYR A 406 23.69 -12.45 -0.82
C TYR A 406 22.53 -11.55 -0.44
N ALA A 407 22.75 -10.24 -0.34
CA ALA A 407 21.70 -9.29 -0.04
C ALA A 407 20.56 -9.34 -1.07
N SER A 408 20.90 -9.47 -2.36
CA SER A 408 19.94 -9.62 -3.46
C SER A 408 19.18 -10.95 -3.41
N LEU A 409 19.87 -12.07 -3.13
CA LEU A 409 19.23 -13.38 -2.99
C LEU A 409 18.31 -13.45 -1.77
N ILE A 410 18.70 -12.82 -0.65
CA ILE A 410 17.87 -12.70 0.55
C ILE A 410 16.61 -11.91 0.24
N LYS A 411 16.77 -10.80 -0.52
CA LYS A 411 15.66 -9.97 -0.96
C LYS A 411 14.64 -10.78 -1.77
N GLU A 412 15.09 -11.53 -2.77
CA GLU A 412 14.22 -12.39 -3.56
C GLU A 412 13.55 -13.49 -2.73
N CYS A 413 14.26 -14.12 -1.79
CA CYS A 413 13.66 -15.10 -0.88
C CYS A 413 12.57 -14.49 0.01
N THR A 414 12.76 -13.24 0.44
CA THR A 414 11.81 -12.54 1.31
C THR A 414 10.56 -12.13 0.54
N LEU A 415 10.69 -11.71 -0.73
CA LEU A 415 9.57 -11.40 -1.63
C LEU A 415 8.76 -12.66 -1.96
N THR A 416 9.46 -13.71 -2.40
CA THR A 416 8.82 -14.95 -2.86
C THR A 416 8.34 -15.86 -1.73
N ARG A 417 8.84 -15.63 -0.49
CA ARG A 417 8.48 -16.36 0.73
C ARG A 417 8.70 -17.87 0.65
N HIS A 418 9.61 -18.31 -0.23
CA HIS A 418 9.93 -19.73 -0.39
C HIS A 418 10.77 -20.25 0.78
N SER A 419 10.09 -20.92 1.71
CA SER A 419 10.67 -21.52 2.92
C SER A 419 11.94 -22.36 2.66
N ARG A 420 11.90 -23.33 1.72
CA ARG A 420 13.07 -24.21 1.48
C ARG A 420 14.27 -23.44 0.94
N THR A 421 14.04 -22.50 0.02
CA THR A 421 15.09 -21.70 -0.60
C THR A 421 15.78 -20.77 0.41
N ALA A 422 15.00 -20.14 1.30
CA ALA A 422 15.52 -19.31 2.38
C ALA A 422 16.43 -20.10 3.35
N LEU A 423 16.08 -21.35 3.67
CA LEU A 423 16.91 -22.23 4.49
C LEU A 423 18.22 -22.62 3.78
N HIS A 424 18.14 -22.94 2.49
CA HIS A 424 19.31 -23.25 1.68
C HIS A 424 20.27 -22.05 1.60
N LEU A 425 19.73 -20.86 1.33
CA LEU A 425 20.50 -19.62 1.28
C LEU A 425 21.16 -19.30 2.62
N HIS A 426 20.44 -19.41 3.74
CA HIS A 426 21.02 -19.21 5.07
C HIS A 426 22.12 -20.24 5.37
N SER A 427 21.93 -21.52 5.02
CA SER A 427 22.97 -22.53 5.17
C SER A 427 24.20 -22.23 4.31
N HIS A 428 24.03 -21.72 3.10
CA HIS A 428 25.12 -21.35 2.22
C HIS A 428 25.90 -20.16 2.80
N ILE A 429 25.22 -19.14 3.32
CA ILE A 429 25.86 -18.00 3.99
C ILE A 429 26.67 -18.47 5.21
N LYS A 430 26.14 -19.37 6.04
CA LYS A 430 26.87 -19.92 7.19
C LYS A 430 28.13 -20.71 6.80
N LYS A 431 28.12 -21.36 5.63
CA LYS A 431 29.28 -22.08 5.10
C LYS A 431 30.28 -21.16 4.40
N SER A 432 29.82 -20.01 3.93
CA SER A 432 30.70 -19.00 3.35
C SER A 432 31.64 -18.43 4.41
N HIS A 433 32.84 -18.03 4.00
CA HIS A 433 33.80 -17.35 4.88
C HIS A 433 33.46 -15.87 5.14
N ILE A 434 32.26 -15.42 4.77
CA ILE A 434 31.83 -14.03 4.92
C ILE A 434 31.39 -13.80 6.35
N LYS A 435 31.82 -12.69 6.93
CA LYS A 435 31.29 -12.16 8.18
C LYS A 435 30.14 -11.20 7.85
N PRO A 436 28.87 -11.58 8.08
CA PRO A 436 27.74 -10.72 7.71
C PRO A 436 27.77 -9.39 8.48
N SER A 437 27.55 -8.29 7.77
CA SER A 437 27.34 -6.97 8.40
C SER A 437 26.01 -6.93 9.14
N LEU A 438 25.84 -6.01 10.08
CA LEU A 438 24.57 -5.82 10.81
C LEU A 438 23.37 -5.60 9.86
N PRO A 439 23.47 -4.77 8.80
CA PRO A 439 22.40 -4.66 7.81
C PRO A 439 22.07 -6.00 7.12
N LEU A 440 23.07 -6.79 6.75
CA LEU A 440 22.84 -8.10 6.12
C LEU A 440 22.19 -9.09 7.09
N LEU A 441 22.56 -9.05 8.37
CA LEU A 441 21.91 -9.84 9.43
C LEU A 441 20.46 -9.41 9.64
N ASN A 442 20.15 -8.11 9.61
CA ASN A 442 18.78 -7.60 9.66
C ASN A 442 17.95 -8.09 8.46
N ARG A 443 18.52 -8.09 7.24
CA ARG A 443 17.86 -8.65 6.04
C ARG A 443 17.61 -10.15 6.18
N LEU A 444 18.57 -10.93 6.68
CA LEU A 444 18.39 -12.37 6.99
C LEU A 444 17.30 -12.60 8.03
N LEU A 445 17.28 -11.79 9.09
CA LEU A 445 16.30 -11.87 10.15
C LEU A 445 14.88 -11.70 9.59
N LEU A 446 14.67 -10.66 8.77
CA LEU A 446 13.36 -10.45 8.16
C LEU A 446 13.00 -11.55 7.15
N MET A 447 13.96 -12.05 6.36
CA MET A 447 13.71 -13.18 5.45
C MET A 447 13.11 -14.38 6.19
N HIS A 448 13.70 -14.78 7.31
CA HIS A 448 13.18 -15.88 8.13
C HIS A 448 11.78 -15.57 8.67
N VAL A 449 11.53 -14.34 9.13
CA VAL A 449 10.18 -13.92 9.56
C VAL A 449 9.17 -14.02 8.41
N ALA A 450 9.50 -13.51 7.22
CA ALA A 450 8.63 -13.51 6.05
C ALA A 450 8.33 -14.93 5.52
N CYS A 451 9.30 -15.83 5.64
CA CYS A 451 9.18 -17.25 5.30
C CYS A 451 8.53 -18.11 6.38
N GLY A 452 8.14 -17.51 7.53
CA GLY A 452 7.47 -18.20 8.63
C GLY A 452 8.40 -19.01 9.54
N HIS A 453 9.71 -18.77 9.50
CA HIS A 453 10.72 -19.40 10.35
C HIS A 453 11.04 -18.58 11.60
N LEU A 454 10.02 -18.25 12.41
CA LEU A 454 10.19 -17.38 13.57
C LEU A 454 11.22 -17.92 14.58
N ASP A 455 11.29 -19.24 14.78
CA ASP A 455 12.27 -19.86 15.68
C ASP A 455 13.72 -19.66 15.21
N ILE A 456 13.95 -19.73 13.89
CA ILE A 456 15.27 -19.48 13.30
C ILE A 456 15.61 -18.00 13.41
N ALA A 457 14.63 -17.12 13.20
CA ALA A 457 14.81 -15.69 13.38
C ALA A 457 15.20 -15.36 14.84
N ARG A 458 14.54 -15.95 15.84
CA ARG A 458 14.92 -15.80 17.27
C ARG A 458 16.35 -16.26 17.52
N HIS A 459 16.71 -17.45 17.05
CA HIS A 459 18.05 -17.98 17.24
C HIS A 459 19.13 -17.12 16.55
N LEU A 460 18.85 -16.60 15.35
CA LEU A 460 19.72 -15.67 14.65
C LEU A 460 19.87 -14.37 15.44
N PHE A 461 18.75 -13.80 15.89
CA PHE A 461 18.71 -12.58 16.70
C PHE A 461 19.55 -12.71 17.98
N ASP A 462 19.47 -13.85 18.67
CA ASP A 462 20.26 -14.12 19.87
C ASP A 462 21.77 -14.11 19.60
N GLN A 463 22.20 -14.51 18.41
CA GLN A 463 23.60 -14.52 17.98
C GLN A 463 24.11 -13.14 17.49
N MET A 464 23.21 -12.20 17.17
CA MET A 464 23.60 -10.88 16.66
C MET A 464 24.21 -10.02 17.77
N LEU A 465 25.46 -9.57 17.56
CA LEU A 465 26.18 -8.62 18.42
C LEU A 465 27.04 -7.68 17.54
N PRO A 466 26.78 -6.36 17.49
CA PRO A 466 25.72 -5.59 18.16
C PRO A 466 24.34 -5.74 17.50
N ARG A 467 23.27 -5.24 18.16
CA ARG A 467 21.90 -5.16 17.63
C ARG A 467 21.48 -3.69 17.59
N ASP A 468 20.88 -3.26 16.49
CA ASP A 468 20.34 -1.90 16.35
C ASP A 468 18.81 -1.90 16.55
N PHE A 469 18.21 -0.72 16.47
CA PHE A 469 16.76 -0.57 16.55
C PHE A 469 16.03 -1.48 15.56
N ASN A 470 16.56 -1.63 14.34
CA ASN A 470 15.94 -2.45 13.29
C ASN A 470 15.91 -3.93 13.66
N SER A 471 16.98 -4.48 14.24
CA SER A 471 16.99 -5.87 14.74
C SER A 471 15.85 -6.11 15.74
N TRP A 472 15.71 -5.23 16.75
CA TRP A 472 14.67 -5.36 17.78
C TRP A 472 13.27 -5.16 17.21
N ALA A 473 13.12 -4.17 16.34
CA ALA A 473 11.87 -3.81 15.71
C ALA A 473 11.31 -4.96 14.86
N ILE A 474 12.16 -5.65 14.07
CA ILE A 474 11.78 -6.83 13.30
C ILE A 474 11.19 -7.91 14.22
N MET A 475 11.85 -8.22 15.35
CA MET A 475 11.37 -9.23 16.29
C MET A 475 10.06 -8.85 16.97
N ILE A 476 9.91 -7.59 17.40
CA ILE A 476 8.68 -7.08 18.00
C ILE A 476 7.51 -7.24 17.02
N VAL A 477 7.69 -6.79 15.78
CA VAL A 477 6.64 -6.86 14.75
C VAL A 477 6.36 -8.31 14.36
N ALA A 478 7.38 -9.16 14.26
CA ALA A 478 7.22 -10.58 13.98
C ALA A 478 6.36 -11.28 15.04
N CYS A 479 6.64 -11.04 16.33
CA CYS A 479 5.85 -11.58 17.44
C CYS A 479 4.40 -11.07 17.41
N VAL A 480 4.17 -9.78 17.14
CA VAL A 480 2.81 -9.23 16.99
C VAL A 480 2.03 -9.90 15.87
N HIS A 481 2.68 -10.18 14.72
CA HIS A 481 2.05 -10.88 13.60
C HIS A 481 1.77 -12.35 13.90
N ALA A 482 2.64 -13.00 14.68
CA ALA A 482 2.44 -14.37 15.15
C ALA A 482 1.37 -14.49 16.26
N GLY A 483 0.90 -13.37 16.81
CA GLY A 483 -0.04 -13.33 17.94
C GLY A 483 0.62 -13.52 19.31
N GLU A 484 1.95 -13.44 19.37
CA GLU A 484 2.75 -13.62 20.59
C GLU A 484 3.03 -12.27 21.26
N PHE A 485 1.97 -11.64 21.75
CA PHE A 485 2.02 -10.26 22.26
C PHE A 485 2.89 -10.08 23.51
N GLU A 486 3.01 -11.10 24.36
CA GLU A 486 3.91 -11.07 25.52
C GLU A 486 5.37 -10.99 25.09
N GLN A 487 5.79 -11.83 24.13
CA GLN A 487 7.15 -11.82 23.62
C GLN A 487 7.49 -10.50 22.92
N ALA A 488 6.53 -9.90 22.20
CA ALA A 488 6.71 -8.59 21.61
C ALA A 488 7.02 -7.51 22.68
N ILE A 489 6.35 -7.59 23.83
CA ILE A 489 6.62 -6.72 24.98
C ILE A 489 8.00 -7.02 25.59
N ASP A 490 8.37 -8.29 25.75
CA ASP A 490 9.67 -8.68 26.30
C ASP A 490 10.84 -8.17 25.45
N TYR A 491 10.74 -8.30 24.12
CA TYR A 491 11.74 -7.72 23.20
C TYR A 491 11.84 -6.20 23.34
N PHE A 492 10.72 -5.50 23.52
CA PHE A 492 10.74 -4.06 23.76
C PHE A 492 11.42 -3.69 25.09
N VAL A 493 11.11 -4.40 26.17
CA VAL A 493 11.73 -4.18 27.48
C VAL A 493 13.23 -4.48 27.45
N LEU A 494 13.64 -5.53 26.73
CA LEU A 494 15.05 -5.86 26.52
C LEU A 494 15.75 -4.76 25.70
N MET A 495 15.17 -4.34 24.57
CA MET A 495 15.69 -3.23 23.76
C MET A 495 15.93 -1.96 24.61
N LYS A 496 14.99 -1.66 25.51
CA LYS A 496 15.08 -0.56 26.47
C LYS A 496 16.25 -0.69 27.42
N ARG A 497 16.47 -1.87 28.02
CA ARG A 497 17.59 -2.14 28.94
C ARG A 497 18.95 -1.98 28.27
N HIS A 498 19.03 -2.27 26.98
CA HIS A 498 20.24 -2.06 26.17
C HIS A 498 20.46 -0.58 25.76
N ASN A 499 19.60 0.36 26.17
CA ASN A 499 19.70 1.80 25.85
C ASN A 499 19.84 2.09 24.35
N VAL A 500 19.26 1.23 23.49
CA VAL A 500 19.39 1.33 22.03
C VAL A 500 18.73 2.60 21.47
N MET A 501 17.62 3.05 22.06
CA MET A 501 16.91 4.23 21.58
C MET A 501 16.09 4.93 22.68
N LEU A 502 16.21 6.26 22.77
CA LEU A 502 15.47 7.09 23.73
C LEU A 502 14.13 7.61 23.17
N LYS A 503 14.02 7.81 21.86
CA LYS A 503 12.80 8.22 21.14
C LYS A 503 12.34 7.08 20.25
N PHE A 504 11.07 6.75 20.25
CA PHE A 504 10.55 5.68 19.39
C PHE A 504 9.67 6.24 18.28
N PRO A 505 9.73 5.68 17.06
CA PRO A 505 8.74 5.97 16.05
C PRO A 505 7.32 5.67 16.55
N ALA A 506 6.32 6.49 16.17
CA ALA A 506 4.95 6.31 16.63
C ALA A 506 4.39 4.91 16.35
N TRP A 507 4.74 4.32 15.21
CA TRP A 507 4.20 3.02 14.77
C TRP A 507 4.60 1.85 15.70
N ILE A 508 5.82 1.83 16.26
CA ILE A 508 6.22 0.72 17.16
C ILE A 508 5.45 0.81 18.48
N ILE A 509 5.15 2.03 18.92
CA ILE A 509 4.34 2.27 20.10
C ILE A 509 2.90 1.83 19.86
N VAL A 510 2.34 2.09 18.69
CA VAL A 510 1.00 1.56 18.33
C VAL A 510 0.98 0.03 18.40
N CYS A 511 2.01 -0.66 17.89
CA CYS A 511 2.13 -2.12 18.01
C CYS A 511 2.19 -2.59 19.48
N LEU A 512 2.92 -1.87 20.32
CA LEU A 512 3.09 -2.20 21.73
C LEU A 512 1.83 -1.90 22.55
N LEU A 513 1.11 -0.81 22.27
CA LEU A 513 -0.18 -0.50 22.88
C LEU A 513 -1.20 -1.59 22.55
N LYS A 514 -1.26 -2.03 21.28
CA LYS A 514 -2.09 -3.17 20.88
C LYS A 514 -1.72 -4.43 21.64
N SER A 515 -0.42 -4.71 21.77
CA SER A 515 0.07 -5.86 22.54
C SER A 515 -0.36 -5.76 24.00
N CYS A 516 -0.21 -4.59 24.63
CA CYS A 516 -0.65 -4.32 25.99
C CYS A 516 -2.15 -4.56 26.19
N VAL A 517 -3.01 -4.14 25.25
CA VAL A 517 -4.46 -4.44 25.29
C VAL A 517 -4.71 -5.94 25.30
N LEU A 518 -4.04 -6.68 24.41
CA LEU A 518 -4.28 -8.13 24.23
C LEU A 518 -3.75 -8.96 25.40
N VAL A 519 -2.62 -8.56 26.01
CA VAL A 519 -2.09 -9.19 27.23
C VAL A 519 -2.67 -8.59 28.53
N LYS A 520 -3.57 -7.61 28.42
CA LYS A 520 -4.15 -6.87 29.55
C LYS A 520 -3.11 -6.18 30.46
N ASN A 521 -1.97 -5.77 29.91
CA ASN A 521 -0.91 -5.06 30.65
C ASN A 521 -1.11 -3.54 30.56
N MET A 522 -1.99 -3.02 31.41
CA MET A 522 -2.27 -1.58 31.47
C MET A 522 -1.05 -0.76 31.91
N GLU A 523 -0.27 -1.29 32.84
CA GLU A 523 0.84 -0.59 33.49
C GLU A 523 1.93 -0.22 32.48
N LEU A 524 2.33 -1.16 31.63
CA LEU A 524 3.28 -0.87 30.56
C LEU A 524 2.74 0.19 29.59
N GLY A 525 1.46 0.12 29.22
CA GLY A 525 0.86 1.11 28.33
C GLY A 525 0.83 2.52 28.95
N LYS A 526 0.61 2.65 30.26
CA LYS A 526 0.76 3.93 30.99
C LYS A 526 2.20 4.43 30.97
N GLN A 527 3.18 3.55 31.15
CA GLN A 527 4.60 3.91 31.07
C GLN A 527 4.99 4.39 29.66
N LEU A 528 4.49 3.73 28.61
CA LEU A 528 4.66 4.16 27.22
C LEU A 528 4.05 5.55 27.00
N HIS A 529 2.81 5.77 27.45
CA HIS A 529 2.14 7.06 27.36
C HIS A 529 2.92 8.16 28.10
N GLY A 530 3.34 7.91 29.35
CA GLY A 530 4.14 8.86 30.13
C GLY A 530 5.48 9.20 29.48
N GLN A 531 6.13 8.23 28.82
CA GLN A 531 7.35 8.49 28.07
C GLN A 531 7.10 9.40 26.87
N LEU A 532 6.02 9.19 26.13
CA LEU A 532 5.65 10.04 24.98
C LEU A 532 5.40 11.50 25.41
N LEU A 533 4.75 11.70 26.55
CA LEU A 533 4.53 13.03 27.12
C LEU A 533 5.86 13.73 27.45
N LYS A 534 6.79 13.02 28.11
CA LYS A 534 8.13 13.56 28.42
C LYS A 534 8.94 13.93 27.18
N LEU A 535 8.70 13.26 26.05
CA LEU A 535 9.40 13.49 24.79
C LEU A 535 8.74 14.55 23.90
N GLY A 536 7.59 15.11 24.30
CA GLY A 536 6.87 16.12 23.52
C GLY A 536 6.19 15.58 22.25
N VAL A 537 5.94 14.26 22.16
CA VAL A 537 5.31 13.61 20.98
C VAL A 537 3.77 13.63 21.09
N SER A 538 3.21 14.56 21.87
CA SER A 538 1.80 14.59 22.27
C SER A 538 0.80 14.99 21.17
N ASN A 539 1.26 15.40 19.99
CA ASN A 539 0.40 15.87 18.89
C ASN A 539 0.34 14.93 17.67
N ASP A 540 0.94 13.73 17.72
CA ASP A 540 0.77 12.74 16.65
C ASP A 540 -0.65 12.16 16.70
N LEU A 541 -1.47 12.43 15.67
CA LEU A 541 -2.89 12.05 15.65
C LEU A 541 -3.12 10.54 15.54
N SER A 542 -2.21 9.80 14.89
CA SER A 542 -2.32 8.35 14.72
C SER A 542 -2.03 7.63 16.05
N LEU A 543 -0.94 8.05 16.69
CA LEU A 543 -0.56 7.58 18.02
C LEU A 543 -1.62 7.93 19.07
N SER A 544 -2.16 9.15 19.02
CA SER A 544 -3.18 9.61 19.95
C SER A 544 -4.50 8.87 19.77
N GLY A 545 -4.89 8.56 18.53
CA GLY A 545 -6.04 7.67 18.28
C GLY A 545 -5.86 6.29 18.91
N SER A 546 -4.64 5.73 18.83
CA SER A 546 -4.29 4.44 19.43
C SER A 546 -4.24 4.49 20.96
N LEU A 547 -3.78 5.60 21.56
CA LEU A 547 -3.80 5.82 23.01
C LEU A 547 -5.23 5.96 23.54
N ILE A 548 -6.09 6.70 22.83
CA ILE A 548 -7.52 6.81 23.16
C ILE A 548 -8.12 5.39 23.17
N ASP A 549 -7.96 4.62 22.10
CA ASP A 549 -8.47 3.25 22.01
C ASP A 549 -7.86 2.32 23.09
N PHE A 550 -6.57 2.45 23.41
CA PHE A 550 -5.91 1.73 24.50
C PHE A 550 -6.61 1.94 25.84
N TYR A 551 -6.80 3.20 26.27
CA TYR A 551 -7.48 3.48 27.54
C TYR A 551 -8.93 3.02 27.53
N GLY A 552 -9.59 3.09 26.37
CA GLY A 552 -10.93 2.56 26.17
C GLY A 552 -11.04 1.05 26.42
N HIS A 553 -10.07 0.26 25.95
CA HIS A 553 -10.04 -1.19 26.20
C HIS A 553 -9.87 -1.55 27.68
N PHE A 554 -9.28 -0.67 28.48
CA PHE A 554 -9.16 -0.81 29.94
C PHE A 554 -10.29 -0.13 30.72
N LYS A 555 -11.34 0.34 30.03
CA LYS A 555 -12.48 1.06 30.63
C LYS A 555 -12.12 2.36 31.35
N CYS A 556 -10.96 2.94 31.03
CA CYS A 556 -10.50 4.20 31.62
C CYS A 556 -10.89 5.36 30.70
N LEU A 557 -12.20 5.62 30.62
CA LEU A 557 -12.73 6.66 29.74
C LEU A 557 -12.23 8.05 30.08
N ASP A 558 -11.97 8.36 31.34
CA ASP A 558 -11.47 9.67 31.74
C ASP A 558 -10.05 9.90 31.22
N ASP A 559 -9.17 8.89 31.30
CA ASP A 559 -7.84 8.94 30.70
C ASP A 559 -7.91 9.05 29.17
N ALA A 560 -8.82 8.31 28.53
CA ALA A 560 -9.05 8.41 27.09
C ALA A 560 -9.52 9.81 26.66
N ASN A 561 -10.43 10.40 27.45
CA ASN A 561 -10.93 11.76 27.23
C ASN A 561 -9.86 12.82 27.52
N PHE A 562 -8.97 12.56 28.48
CA PHE A 562 -7.82 13.40 28.76
C PHE A 562 -6.84 13.41 27.58
N VAL A 563 -6.47 12.25 27.04
CA VAL A 563 -5.63 12.17 25.82
C VAL A 563 -6.27 12.95 24.68
N PHE A 564 -7.59 12.78 24.48
CA PHE A 564 -8.31 13.52 23.46
C PHE A 564 -8.29 15.04 23.68
N SER A 565 -8.46 15.52 24.92
CA SER A 565 -8.53 16.97 25.22
C SER A 565 -7.17 17.67 25.12
N GLN A 566 -6.06 16.94 25.30
CA GLN A 566 -4.71 17.49 25.16
C GLN A 566 -4.31 17.77 23.70
N LEU A 567 -5.05 17.25 22.73
CA LEU A 567 -4.73 17.46 21.31
C LEU A 567 -5.08 18.89 20.87
N SER A 568 -4.09 19.55 20.25
CA SER A 568 -4.28 20.87 19.62
C SER A 568 -5.23 20.83 18.42
N ARG A 569 -5.33 19.68 17.74
CA ARG A 569 -6.20 19.43 16.60
C ARG A 569 -6.78 18.03 16.68
N HIS A 570 -8.01 17.87 16.20
CA HIS A 570 -8.68 16.58 16.12
C HIS A 570 -8.93 16.20 14.66
N ASN A 571 -8.88 14.92 14.34
CA ASN A 571 -9.26 14.36 13.06
C ASN A 571 -10.32 13.26 13.22
N THR A 572 -10.78 12.70 12.09
CA THR A 572 -11.77 11.62 12.07
C THR A 572 -11.38 10.42 12.94
N VAL A 573 -10.10 10.04 12.95
CA VAL A 573 -9.58 8.89 13.73
C VAL A 573 -9.77 9.14 15.24
N THR A 574 -9.32 10.28 15.75
CA THR A 574 -9.40 10.62 17.19
C THR A 574 -10.85 10.73 17.68
N TRP A 575 -11.74 11.36 16.90
CA TRP A 575 -13.18 11.43 17.21
C TRP A 575 -13.84 10.05 17.17
N THR A 576 -13.48 9.23 16.20
CA THR A 576 -14.01 7.87 16.07
C THR A 576 -13.57 7.00 17.24
N ALA A 577 -12.29 7.05 17.64
CA ALA A 577 -11.79 6.33 18.81
C ALA A 577 -12.54 6.74 20.09
N LYS A 578 -12.75 8.05 20.29
CA LYS A 578 -13.55 8.58 21.42
C LYS A 578 -14.98 8.02 21.41
N MET A 579 -15.68 8.08 20.27
CA MET A 579 -17.05 7.57 20.15
C MET A 579 -17.14 6.04 20.32
N VAL A 580 -16.19 5.28 19.77
CA VAL A 580 -16.14 3.82 19.94
C VAL A 580 -15.96 3.47 21.41
N ASN A 581 -15.09 4.17 22.12
CA ASN A 581 -14.91 3.98 23.55
C ASN A 581 -16.17 4.31 24.36
N SER A 582 -16.79 5.46 24.09
CA SER A 582 -18.07 5.83 24.71
C SER A 582 -19.16 4.79 24.44
N CYS A 583 -19.18 4.18 23.26
CA CYS A 583 -20.11 3.11 22.89
C CYS A 583 -19.84 1.79 23.65
N ARG A 584 -18.58 1.47 23.98
CA ARG A 584 -18.20 0.28 24.77
C ARG A 584 -18.67 0.35 26.22
N GLU A 585 -18.74 1.55 26.79
CA GLU A 585 -19.22 1.81 28.15
C GLU A 585 -20.68 2.30 28.18
N ASP A 586 -21.46 1.95 27.16
CA ASP A 586 -22.89 2.23 27.05
C ASP A 586 -23.28 3.72 27.17
N GLN A 587 -22.35 4.65 26.92
CA GLN A 587 -22.61 6.10 26.89
C GLN A 587 -23.19 6.55 25.54
N PHE A 588 -24.29 5.93 25.09
CA PHE A 588 -24.83 6.12 23.73
C PHE A 588 -25.28 7.55 23.44
N ASN A 589 -25.89 8.24 24.41
CA ASN A 589 -26.26 9.65 24.27
C ASN A 589 -25.03 10.53 23.97
N LYS A 590 -23.94 10.29 24.69
CA LYS A 590 -22.67 11.01 24.49
C LYS A 590 -22.04 10.72 23.13
N VAL A 591 -22.16 9.50 22.61
CA VAL A 591 -21.74 9.16 21.23
C VAL A 591 -22.44 10.04 20.22
N PHE A 592 -23.75 10.25 20.37
CA PHE A 592 -24.52 11.11 19.48
C PHE A 592 -24.17 12.60 19.65
N GLU A 593 -23.93 13.06 20.88
CA GLU A 593 -23.44 14.42 21.16
C GLU A 593 -22.06 14.68 20.52
N ASP A 594 -21.11 13.76 20.71
CA ASP A 594 -19.76 13.80 20.13
C ASP A 594 -19.84 13.78 18.59
N PHE A 595 -20.76 13.00 18.00
CA PHE A 595 -20.99 12.97 16.55
C PHE A 595 -21.50 14.31 16.00
N ASN A 596 -22.39 14.98 16.75
CA ASN A 596 -22.89 16.30 16.37
C ASN A 596 -21.78 17.35 16.50
N GLU A 597 -21.01 17.31 17.59
CA GLU A 597 -19.90 18.23 17.81
C GLU A 597 -18.78 18.07 16.78
N MET A 598 -18.44 16.84 16.41
CA MET A 598 -17.54 16.52 15.30
C MET A 598 -18.00 17.22 14.00
N GLY A 599 -19.31 17.21 13.73
CA GLY A 599 -19.92 17.93 12.62
C GLY A 599 -19.83 19.45 12.74
N ARG A 600 -20.13 20.03 13.91
CA ARG A 600 -20.03 21.48 14.16
C ARG A 600 -18.62 22.01 13.96
N ARG A 601 -17.60 21.20 14.30
CA ARG A 601 -16.18 21.52 14.10
C ARG A 601 -15.69 21.31 12.66
N GLY A 602 -16.57 20.95 11.73
CA GLY A 602 -16.22 20.72 10.33
C GLY A 602 -15.33 19.47 10.11
N ILE A 603 -15.26 18.56 11.08
CA ILE A 603 -14.49 17.32 10.93
C ILE A 603 -15.29 16.32 10.08
N ARG A 604 -14.66 15.83 9.02
CA ARG A 604 -15.28 14.86 8.09
C ARG A 604 -15.61 13.54 8.79
N LYS A 605 -16.84 13.08 8.58
CA LYS A 605 -17.32 11.74 8.99
C LYS A 605 -17.01 10.74 7.88
N ASN A 606 -16.71 9.49 8.25
CA ASN A 606 -16.56 8.38 7.30
C ASN A 606 -17.61 7.28 7.57
N GLY A 607 -17.70 6.29 6.68
CA GLY A 607 -18.66 5.19 6.80
C GLY A 607 -18.54 4.41 8.12
N PHE A 608 -17.32 4.23 8.63
CA PHE A 608 -17.07 3.56 9.92
C PHE A 608 -17.61 4.38 11.10
N THR A 609 -17.39 5.70 11.12
CA THR A 609 -17.95 6.61 12.12
C THR A 609 -19.48 6.53 12.12
N LEU A 610 -20.10 6.66 10.95
CA LEU A 610 -21.55 6.60 10.79
C LEU A 610 -22.11 5.25 11.25
N SER A 611 -21.50 4.13 10.84
CA SER A 611 -21.89 2.78 11.28
C SER A 611 -21.81 2.62 12.80
N SER A 612 -20.75 3.14 13.43
CA SER A 612 -20.57 3.08 14.88
C SER A 612 -21.62 3.88 15.63
N VAL A 613 -21.95 5.08 15.14
CA VAL A 613 -23.00 5.94 15.74
C VAL A 613 -24.38 5.33 15.52
N LEU A 614 -24.67 4.77 14.35
CA LEU A 614 -25.94 4.06 14.08
C LEU A 614 -26.15 2.88 15.05
N LYS A 615 -25.08 2.13 15.37
CA LYS A 615 -25.13 1.07 16.38
C LYS A 615 -25.39 1.61 17.79
N ALA A 616 -24.83 2.77 18.14
CA ALA A 616 -25.13 3.43 19.40
C ALA A 616 -26.58 3.92 19.45
N CYS A 617 -27.07 4.56 18.40
CA CYS A 617 -28.47 4.99 18.26
C CYS A 617 -29.45 3.81 18.35
N ALA A 618 -29.08 2.63 17.86
CA ALA A 618 -29.89 1.41 17.98
C ALA A 618 -30.11 0.95 19.44
N ARG A 619 -29.28 1.45 20.37
CA ARG A 619 -29.35 1.16 21.80
C ARG A 619 -29.83 2.35 22.63
N MET A 620 -30.23 3.45 21.98
CA MET A 620 -30.84 4.60 22.64
C MET A 620 -32.36 4.40 22.76
N ASP A 621 -32.93 4.79 23.90
CA ASP A 621 -34.37 4.76 24.16
C ASP A 621 -35.08 5.98 23.56
N ASP A 622 -34.82 6.28 22.28
CA ASP A 622 -35.36 7.45 21.57
C ASP A 622 -36.22 7.10 20.36
N ASN A 623 -36.69 5.84 20.29
CA ASN A 623 -37.48 5.30 19.18
C ASN A 623 -36.82 5.49 17.79
N GLY A 624 -35.48 5.54 17.75
CA GLY A 624 -34.70 5.67 16.52
C GLY A 624 -34.66 7.09 15.96
N MET A 625 -35.05 8.11 16.73
CA MET A 625 -35.03 9.52 16.28
C MET A 625 -33.61 9.98 15.93
N SER A 626 -32.63 9.74 16.81
CA SER A 626 -31.22 10.03 16.55
C SER A 626 -30.70 9.24 15.35
N GLY A 627 -31.03 7.95 15.26
CA GLY A 627 -30.64 7.09 14.16
C GLY A 627 -31.14 7.58 12.79
N ARG A 628 -32.37 8.10 12.70
CA ARG A 628 -32.91 8.72 11.48
C ARG A 628 -32.16 10.00 11.11
N GLN A 629 -31.73 10.81 12.09
CA GLN A 629 -30.89 11.99 11.83
C GLN A 629 -29.51 11.58 11.28
N VAL A 630 -28.91 10.53 11.84
CA VAL A 630 -27.64 9.98 11.33
C VAL A 630 -27.81 9.41 9.93
N HIS A 631 -28.91 8.72 9.64
CA HIS A 631 -29.22 8.23 8.30
C HIS A 631 -29.37 9.39 7.30
N ALA A 632 -30.11 10.44 7.65
CA ALA A 632 -30.21 11.64 6.81
C ALA A 632 -28.84 12.31 6.61
N ASN A 633 -27.97 12.29 7.62
CA ASN A 633 -26.59 12.77 7.51
C ASN A 633 -25.76 11.90 6.55
N ALA A 634 -25.90 10.57 6.61
CA ALA A 634 -25.22 9.64 5.72
C ALA A 634 -25.61 9.89 4.25
N ILE A 635 -26.90 10.06 3.95
CA ILE A 635 -27.39 10.39 2.60
C ILE A 635 -26.79 11.72 2.12
N LYS A 636 -26.82 12.77 2.95
CA LYS A 636 -26.24 14.08 2.59
C LYS A 636 -24.74 14.03 2.32
N LEU A 637 -24.05 13.06 2.89
CA LEU A 637 -22.61 12.87 2.76
C LEU A 637 -22.23 11.87 1.66
N GLY A 638 -23.20 11.28 0.95
CA GLY A 638 -22.94 10.30 -0.12
C GLY A 638 -22.60 8.89 0.37
N PHE A 639 -23.01 8.52 1.60
CA PHE A 639 -22.77 7.20 2.19
C PHE A 639 -24.03 6.30 2.17
N GLU A 640 -25.03 6.62 1.35
CA GLU A 640 -26.28 5.86 1.25
C GLU A 640 -26.11 4.45 0.65
N SER A 641 -25.00 4.16 -0.03
CA SER A 641 -24.68 2.83 -0.57
C SER A 641 -23.50 2.16 0.13
N ASP A 642 -22.92 2.78 1.16
CA ASP A 642 -21.80 2.24 1.90
C ASP A 642 -22.22 1.00 2.72
N VAL A 643 -21.51 -0.11 2.53
CA VAL A 643 -21.85 -1.41 3.14
C VAL A 643 -21.82 -1.35 4.68
N PHE A 644 -20.90 -0.59 5.28
CA PHE A 644 -20.82 -0.45 6.73
C PHE A 644 -21.96 0.39 7.29
N VAL A 645 -22.33 1.46 6.59
CA VAL A 645 -23.48 2.31 6.93
C VAL A 645 -24.77 1.50 6.79
N GLN A 646 -24.96 0.79 5.68
CA GLN A 646 -26.12 -0.07 5.48
C GLN A 646 -26.22 -1.17 6.55
N CYS A 647 -25.11 -1.84 6.89
CA CYS A 647 -25.08 -2.77 8.01
C CYS A 647 -25.52 -2.12 9.34
N GLY A 648 -25.09 -0.88 9.59
CA GLY A 648 -25.51 -0.09 10.74
C GLY A 648 -27.01 0.26 10.71
N LEU A 649 -27.55 0.62 9.55
CA LEU A 649 -28.96 0.93 9.34
C LEU A 649 -29.85 -0.29 9.53
N ILE A 650 -29.46 -1.46 9.02
CA ILE A 650 -30.16 -2.73 9.24
C ILE A 650 -30.27 -3.00 10.74
N HIS A 651 -29.16 -2.84 11.47
CA HIS A 651 -29.14 -3.03 12.93
C HIS A 651 -30.04 -2.04 13.66
N LEU A 652 -29.92 -0.74 13.34
CA LEU A 652 -30.74 0.34 13.90
C LEU A 652 -32.24 0.07 13.67
N TYR A 653 -32.65 -0.09 12.41
CA TYR A 653 -34.04 -0.24 12.06
C TYR A 653 -34.62 -1.55 12.59
N GLY A 654 -33.83 -2.63 12.59
CA GLY A 654 -34.21 -3.88 13.22
C GLY A 654 -34.45 -3.72 14.73
N LYS A 655 -33.57 -3.03 15.44
CA LYS A 655 -33.72 -2.80 16.90
C LYS A 655 -34.88 -1.88 17.25
N CYS A 656 -35.13 -0.85 16.45
CA CYS A 656 -36.22 0.11 16.69
C CYS A 656 -37.59 -0.36 16.14
N GLY A 657 -37.73 -1.64 15.74
CA GLY A 657 -38.98 -2.20 15.24
C GLY A 657 -39.40 -1.77 13.81
N MET A 658 -38.56 -1.01 13.12
CA MET A 658 -38.77 -0.54 11.75
C MET A 658 -38.33 -1.60 10.72
N VAL A 659 -38.86 -2.81 10.84
CA VAL A 659 -38.37 -3.99 10.09
C VAL A 659 -38.39 -3.79 8.57
N ARG A 660 -39.41 -3.11 8.03
CA ARG A 660 -39.49 -2.84 6.58
C ARG A 660 -38.34 -1.96 6.09
N ASP A 661 -37.89 -1.01 6.90
CA ASP A 661 -36.76 -0.15 6.54
C ASP A 661 -35.42 -0.88 6.71
N ALA A 662 -35.33 -1.82 7.66
CA ALA A 662 -34.20 -2.75 7.75
C ALA A 662 -34.11 -3.67 6.52
N GLU A 663 -35.25 -4.18 6.02
CA GLU A 663 -35.32 -4.97 4.78
C GLU A 663 -34.88 -4.14 3.57
N LYS A 664 -35.37 -2.89 3.43
CA LYS A 664 -34.91 -1.98 2.35
C LYS A 664 -33.41 -1.72 2.42
N ALA A 665 -32.88 -1.43 3.60
CA ALA A 665 -31.45 -1.22 3.82
C ALA A 665 -30.64 -2.47 3.42
N PHE A 666 -31.12 -3.67 3.78
CA PHE A 666 -30.52 -4.94 3.35
C PHE A 666 -30.57 -5.14 1.84
N GLU A 667 -31.68 -4.78 1.20
CA GLU A 667 -31.82 -4.88 -0.25
C GLU A 667 -30.87 -3.94 -1.00
N LEU A 668 -30.72 -2.70 -0.53
CA LEU A 668 -29.80 -1.70 -1.11
C LEU A 668 -28.32 -2.12 -1.14
N VAL A 669 -27.88 -3.05 -0.30
CA VAL A 669 -26.51 -3.58 -0.32
C VAL A 669 -26.23 -4.45 -1.57
N GLY A 670 -27.26 -5.07 -2.15
CA GLY A 670 -27.14 -5.93 -3.32
C GLY A 670 -26.15 -7.08 -3.15
N ASP A 671 -25.29 -7.31 -4.15
CA ASP A 671 -24.31 -8.39 -4.16
C ASP A 671 -23.13 -8.18 -3.21
N LYS A 672 -22.99 -6.98 -2.62
CA LYS A 672 -21.89 -6.61 -1.71
C LYS A 672 -22.17 -6.99 -0.25
N ARG A 673 -23.20 -7.80 0.01
CA ARG A 673 -23.61 -8.19 1.36
C ARG A 673 -22.52 -9.03 2.02
N ASN A 674 -21.90 -8.49 3.05
CA ASN A 674 -21.04 -9.28 3.94
C ASN A 674 -21.87 -10.05 4.98
N VAL A 675 -21.24 -11.01 5.66
CA VAL A 675 -21.87 -11.84 6.71
C VAL A 675 -22.53 -10.98 7.80
N ALA A 676 -21.98 -9.81 8.10
CA ALA A 676 -22.51 -8.91 9.12
C ALA A 676 -23.90 -8.35 8.77
N CYS A 677 -24.18 -8.05 7.48
CA CYS A 677 -25.50 -7.60 7.04
C CYS A 677 -26.58 -8.67 7.27
N TRP A 678 -26.27 -9.93 6.96
CA TRP A 678 -27.18 -11.06 7.17
C TRP A 678 -27.44 -11.30 8.66
N ASN A 679 -26.39 -11.28 9.48
CA ASN A 679 -26.51 -11.41 10.93
C ASN A 679 -27.34 -10.25 11.52
N ALA A 680 -27.13 -9.01 11.07
CA ALA A 680 -27.88 -7.86 11.54
C ALA A 680 -29.38 -7.98 11.25
N LEU A 681 -29.76 -8.42 10.04
CA LEU A 681 -31.17 -8.61 9.67
C LEU A 681 -31.78 -9.78 10.45
N LEU A 682 -31.04 -10.87 10.65
CA LEU A 682 -31.49 -12.01 11.44
C LEU A 682 -31.78 -11.60 12.89
N VAL A 683 -30.86 -10.86 13.51
CA VAL A 683 -31.04 -10.28 14.85
C VAL A 683 -32.27 -9.36 14.88
N GLY A 684 -32.47 -8.56 13.83
CA GLY A 684 -33.66 -7.72 13.68
C GLY A 684 -34.96 -8.54 13.67
N TYR A 685 -35.03 -9.62 12.90
CA TYR A 685 -36.22 -10.50 12.88
C TYR A 685 -36.45 -11.21 14.22
N VAL A 686 -35.40 -11.72 14.85
CA VAL A 686 -35.49 -12.37 16.17
C VAL A 686 -36.00 -11.39 17.22
N HIS A 687 -35.43 -10.17 17.25
CA HIS A 687 -35.83 -9.14 18.20
C HIS A 687 -37.31 -8.75 18.07
N ASN A 688 -37.81 -8.68 16.83
CA ASN A 688 -39.22 -8.39 16.52
C ASN A 688 -40.12 -9.63 16.50
N GLN A 689 -39.63 -10.78 16.94
CA GLN A 689 -40.38 -12.05 17.02
C GLN A 689 -40.93 -12.53 15.65
N LEU A 690 -40.31 -12.13 14.55
CA LEU A 690 -40.67 -12.49 13.18
C LEU A 690 -40.03 -13.83 12.77
N CYS A 691 -40.40 -14.87 13.51
CA CYS A 691 -39.82 -16.21 13.44
C CYS A 691 -39.80 -16.83 12.03
N VAL A 692 -40.90 -16.71 11.28
CA VAL A 692 -40.99 -17.25 9.91
C VAL A 692 -39.99 -16.56 8.97
N LYS A 693 -39.82 -15.23 9.10
CA LYS A 693 -38.83 -14.49 8.29
C LYS A 693 -37.41 -14.83 8.71
N ALA A 694 -37.14 -15.02 10.01
CA ALA A 694 -35.85 -15.46 10.51
C ALA A 694 -35.45 -16.84 9.97
N ILE A 695 -36.37 -17.82 9.99
CA ILE A 695 -36.13 -19.17 9.44
C ILE A 695 -35.86 -19.10 7.93
N LYS A 696 -36.69 -18.36 7.16
CA LYS A 696 -36.46 -18.16 5.72
C LYS A 696 -35.09 -17.54 5.44
N LEU A 697 -34.66 -16.58 6.27
CA LEU A 697 -33.35 -15.96 6.13
C LEU A 697 -32.20 -16.94 6.40
N LEU A 698 -32.33 -17.85 7.37
CA LEU A 698 -31.35 -18.91 7.61
C LEU A 698 -31.16 -19.83 6.41
N TYR A 699 -32.25 -20.20 5.72
CA TYR A 699 -32.16 -20.99 4.49
C TYR A 699 -31.44 -20.21 3.37
N ARG A 700 -31.78 -18.93 3.17
CA ARG A 700 -31.08 -18.07 2.21
C ARG A 700 -29.58 -17.92 2.54
N MET A 701 -29.22 -17.82 3.82
CA MET A 701 -27.81 -17.79 4.25
C MET A 701 -27.09 -19.09 3.90
N LYS A 702 -27.75 -20.25 4.08
CA LYS A 702 -27.19 -21.57 3.74
C LYS A 702 -26.99 -21.72 2.23
N GLU A 703 -27.97 -21.33 1.42
CA GLU A 703 -27.89 -21.33 -0.06
C GLU A 703 -26.74 -20.45 -0.55
N ALA A 704 -26.52 -19.30 0.09
CA ALA A 704 -25.41 -18.39 -0.22
C ALA A 704 -24.04 -18.84 0.33
N GLY A 705 -23.93 -20.04 0.93
CA GLY A 705 -22.68 -20.56 1.50
C GLY A 705 -22.21 -19.82 2.76
N ILE A 706 -23.08 -19.05 3.42
CA ILE A 706 -22.75 -18.26 4.61
C ILE A 706 -22.89 -19.13 5.87
N LYS A 707 -21.79 -19.28 6.61
CA LYS A 707 -21.82 -19.98 7.90
C LYS A 707 -22.45 -19.10 8.97
N VAL A 708 -23.61 -19.52 9.48
CA VAL A 708 -24.32 -18.85 10.58
C VAL A 708 -23.65 -19.21 11.92
N GLU A 709 -23.56 -18.23 12.82
CA GLU A 709 -23.12 -18.47 14.20
C GLU A 709 -24.15 -19.31 14.97
N GLU A 710 -23.68 -20.30 15.73
CA GLU A 710 -24.54 -21.23 16.46
C GLU A 710 -25.40 -20.54 17.54
N SER A 711 -24.88 -19.44 18.11
CA SER A 711 -25.59 -18.54 19.02
C SER A 711 -26.85 -17.95 18.38
N LEU A 712 -26.75 -17.45 17.14
CA LEU A 712 -27.88 -16.86 16.42
C LEU A 712 -28.93 -17.91 16.06
N VAL A 713 -28.51 -19.13 15.71
CA VAL A 713 -29.44 -20.25 15.47
C VAL A 713 -30.22 -20.58 16.75
N LYS A 714 -29.54 -20.57 17.90
CA LYS A 714 -30.18 -20.76 19.21
C LYS A 714 -31.19 -19.64 19.50
N ASP A 715 -30.84 -18.39 19.22
CA ASP A 715 -31.73 -17.24 19.43
C ASP A 715 -33.00 -17.34 18.57
N VAL A 716 -32.87 -17.80 17.31
CA VAL A 716 -34.02 -18.09 16.44
C VAL A 716 -34.89 -19.19 17.03
N ARG A 717 -34.30 -20.29 17.52
CA ARG A 717 -35.04 -21.40 18.16
C ARG A 717 -35.81 -20.92 19.40
N ILE A 718 -35.18 -20.14 20.25
CA ILE A 718 -35.82 -19.56 21.45
C ILE A 718 -36.99 -18.65 21.06
N ALA A 719 -36.79 -17.79 20.07
CA ALA A 719 -37.86 -16.91 19.58
C ALA A 719 -39.05 -17.71 19.01
N CYS A 720 -38.79 -18.80 18.29
CA CYS A 720 -39.82 -19.68 17.73
C CYS A 720 -40.56 -20.50 18.80
N ALA A 721 -39.85 -20.99 19.82
CA ALA A 721 -40.41 -21.75 20.93
C ALA A 721 -41.38 -20.92 21.77
N ARG A 722 -41.09 -19.62 21.97
CA ARG A 722 -41.99 -18.67 22.64
C ARG A 722 -43.31 -18.43 21.89
N ARG A 723 -43.43 -18.88 20.64
CA ARG A 723 -44.61 -18.70 19.78
C ARG A 723 -45.42 -19.99 19.55
N ASN A 724 -45.12 -21.09 20.25
CA ASN A 724 -45.74 -22.42 20.05
C ASN A 724 -45.72 -22.91 18.58
N MET A 725 -44.59 -22.80 17.88
CA MET A 725 -44.43 -23.36 16.52
C MET A 725 -43.70 -24.72 16.47
N THR A 726 -43.65 -25.47 17.57
CA THR A 726 -42.75 -26.63 17.71
C THR A 726 -43.24 -27.97 17.17
N ASP A 727 -44.44 -28.10 16.59
CA ASP A 727 -44.95 -29.44 16.28
C ASP A 727 -44.66 -29.99 14.87
N LYS A 728 -43.98 -29.27 13.95
CA LYS A 728 -43.82 -29.79 12.56
C LYS A 728 -42.53 -29.52 11.78
N LEU A 729 -41.46 -28.94 12.32
CA LEU A 729 -40.34 -28.51 11.46
C LEU A 729 -38.94 -28.69 12.10
N PHE A 730 -38.57 -29.92 12.43
CA PHE A 730 -37.16 -30.35 12.50
C PHE A 730 -36.93 -31.58 11.65
#